data_AF-A0A955XM70-F1
#
_entry.id   AF-A0A955XM70-F1
#
_cell.length_a   1.000
_cell.length_b   1.000
_cell.length_c   1.000
_cell.angle_alpha   90.00
_cell.angle_beta   90.00
_cell.angle_gamma   90.00
#
_symmetry.space_group_name_H-M   'P 1'
#
loop_
_entity.id
_entity.type
_entity.pdbx_description
1 polymer ?
#
loop_
_entity_poly.entity_id
_entity_poly.type
_entity_poly.pdbx_seq_one_letter_code
_entity_poly.pdbx_strand_id
1 'polypeptide(L)'
;LCERLLRVGERDPVVDVLQQHGVLQHHLQTHEAGLDSTSHLSASIDQSLHEGSSVQHSVEHTGESDSDAADEWGYRGLDAADAQQPAIGDDVIERAGAMRALATGGVSVPPEKYTMLDEIARGGVGAISLVRDRDLMRTLVMKTLIEGNEVSDYVLKKFIEEAQITAQLEHPNIVPVHDFGYFSGGEVFFTMKLVQGRTLKDVLRRIRKGDPEAAREFPRIKLLTVFQHVCMAIGFANSRGVVHRDIKPSNVMIGDFGETLVLDWGVAKVLGRTEDPVGDASTPDHVSTARSQSEDATMVGVVTGTPAYMSPEQAAGKVNEVDARSDVYALGALLYEILTYRPPFRGKNFRQTLAAVLTQPVVPPSQRAPGNNVPARLEEICLRCLEKDPDRRYDSARQVIEALEQYRSGVEDLDRRARLSEQKLQEGIELVEEYTRSRAVVEQLRHELMDLEWQVKGYESADHKRPMWAKQTELAEHEVEMHQLFSAAAQALMASIGFNPDNDEACNELARLYWFKLRDAEEVDDEGEYIYYRGLVEAYNRGLFDDLLRGEGRIIIRSYPADAIVTASRYMEVDLRLTTLMEEELGVTPLNNIPLTQGSWQLTLQREGYRDVIVCARVDRGEVTDVACRFFTEDEIGAHYLYVPSGPFVMGGDDACTSARVRRVTEVSDLFVSRYPVTCGEYLAFVQDLDAVDPQAAQARVPRLKAQSGWLWGRDAHGRFAMPEVDSEGLRWDPYWPVLGVSFDDAVAYCAWYTERTGLMVRLPTEEEWEKAARGTDGRLYPWGNRFDATFCKMADSRPGQASPERVGSFPADVSPYGCFDMAGLVREYCDSPYGGDDALRVLKGGSFSTTSDIGCRVTHRLAVPRHVPSLENGFRVVREPPAAPKDTTQRRLVRPRFD
;
A
#
# COMPACT_ATOMS: atom_id res chain seq x y z
N LEU A 1 3.87 0.52 19.95
CA LEU A 1 3.66 -0.86 20.43
C LEU A 1 4.13 -1.02 21.88
N CYS A 2 5.36 -0.62 22.21
CA CYS A 2 5.90 -0.65 23.59
C CYS A 2 5.07 0.13 24.62
N GLU A 3 4.55 1.32 24.27
CA GLU A 3 3.64 2.08 25.15
C GLU A 3 2.28 1.39 25.40
N ARG A 4 1.82 0.56 24.45
CA ARG A 4 0.59 -0.23 24.60
C ARG A 4 0.79 -1.42 25.55
N LEU A 5 1.97 -2.04 25.50
CA LEU A 5 2.32 -3.20 26.34
C LEU A 5 2.57 -2.81 27.81
N LEU A 6 3.04 -1.60 28.08
CA LEU A 6 3.27 -1.11 29.45
C LEU A 6 1.98 -0.71 30.21
N ARG A 7 0.86 -0.48 29.51
CA ARG A 7 -0.42 -0.07 30.12
C ARG A 7 -1.33 -1.24 30.48
N VAL A 8 -1.09 -2.41 29.91
CA VAL A 8 -1.90 -3.62 30.15
C VAL A 8 -1.09 -4.52 31.06
N GLY A 9 -1.41 -4.53 32.36
CA GLY A 9 -0.68 -5.25 33.41
C GLY A 9 -0.82 -6.78 33.34
N GLU A 10 -0.80 -7.37 32.15
CA GLU A 10 -0.74 -8.82 31.96
C GLU A 10 0.69 -9.25 31.62
N ARG A 11 1.16 -10.31 32.28
CA ARG A 11 2.49 -10.89 32.06
C ARG A 11 2.53 -11.59 30.70
N ASP A 12 3.02 -10.88 29.71
CA ASP A 12 3.30 -11.42 28.38
C ASP A 12 4.76 -11.93 28.31
N PRO A 13 5.00 -13.21 27.93
CA PRO A 13 6.35 -13.78 27.82
C PRO A 13 7.29 -13.03 26.85
N VAL A 14 6.75 -12.21 25.94
CA VAL A 14 7.55 -11.33 25.07
C VAL A 14 8.24 -10.21 25.85
N VAL A 15 7.63 -9.72 26.95
CA VAL A 15 8.21 -8.67 27.80
C VAL A 15 9.41 -9.20 28.60
N ASP A 16 9.37 -10.45 29.03
CA ASP A 16 10.46 -11.10 29.76
C ASP A 16 11.70 -11.32 28.86
N VAL A 17 11.49 -11.67 27.58
CA VAL A 17 12.57 -11.80 26.59
C VAL A 17 13.21 -10.44 26.28
N LEU A 18 12.41 -9.39 26.15
CA LEU A 18 12.91 -8.04 25.89
C LEU A 18 13.67 -7.43 27.08
N GLN A 19 13.32 -7.82 28.32
CA GLN A 19 14.09 -7.45 29.51
C GLN A 19 15.41 -8.24 29.64
N GLN A 20 15.42 -9.54 29.29
CA GLN A 20 16.64 -10.36 29.29
C GLN A 20 17.70 -9.87 28.29
N HIS A 21 17.28 -9.20 27.20
CA HIS A 21 18.18 -8.67 26.18
C HIS A 21 18.47 -7.16 26.28
N GLY A 22 18.05 -6.48 27.36
CA GLY A 22 18.50 -5.10 27.67
C GLY A 22 17.93 -3.97 26.79
N VAL A 23 16.95 -4.26 25.93
CA VAL A 23 16.44 -3.32 24.91
C VAL A 23 15.62 -2.15 25.53
N LEU A 24 15.03 -2.35 26.71
CA LEU A 24 14.20 -1.34 27.40
C LEU A 24 15.01 -0.23 28.10
N GLN A 25 16.26 -0.47 28.50
CA GLN A 25 17.07 0.54 29.20
C GLN A 25 17.58 1.66 28.28
N HIS A 26 17.76 1.38 26.98
CA HIS A 26 18.26 2.37 26.02
C HIS A 26 17.21 3.43 25.64
N HIS A 27 15.92 3.09 25.75
CA HIS A 27 14.82 3.99 25.35
C HIS A 27 14.44 5.00 26.45
N LEU A 28 14.74 4.72 27.72
CA LEU A 28 14.47 5.64 28.83
C LEU A 28 15.53 6.75 28.95
N GLN A 29 16.78 6.49 28.61
CA GLN A 29 17.86 7.50 28.68
C GLN A 29 17.80 8.56 27.58
N THR A 30 17.11 8.30 26.47
CA THR A 30 17.00 9.23 25.34
C THR A 30 15.83 10.21 25.48
N HIS A 31 14.84 9.91 26.34
CA HIS A 31 13.64 10.73 26.51
C HIS A 31 13.78 11.86 27.54
N GLU A 32 14.69 11.75 28.51
CA GLU A 32 14.95 12.81 29.51
C GLU A 32 15.79 13.98 28.96
N ALA A 33 16.51 13.79 27.85
CA ALA A 33 17.35 14.83 27.26
C ALA A 33 16.60 15.81 26.33
N GLY A 34 15.33 15.55 26.00
CA GLY A 34 14.57 16.29 24.98
C GLY A 34 13.56 17.32 25.49
N LEU A 35 13.40 17.49 26.81
CA LEU A 35 12.30 18.28 27.38
C LEU A 35 12.69 19.70 27.86
N ASP A 36 13.94 20.13 27.69
CA ASP A 36 14.44 21.40 28.27
C ASP A 36 14.54 22.59 27.30
N SER A 37 13.97 22.52 26.09
CA SER A 37 14.24 23.53 25.03
C SER A 37 13.04 24.26 24.41
N THR A 38 11.86 24.30 25.06
CA THR A 38 10.72 25.07 24.54
C THR A 38 9.98 25.87 25.63
N SER A 39 10.58 26.97 26.07
CA SER A 39 9.88 27.96 26.91
C SER A 39 10.31 29.40 26.64
N HIS A 40 10.40 29.84 25.38
CA HIS A 40 10.46 31.27 25.05
C HIS A 40 10.04 31.46 23.59
N LEU A 41 8.82 31.96 23.35
CA LEU A 41 8.40 32.78 22.19
C LEU A 41 6.87 32.90 22.16
N SER A 42 6.32 33.85 22.90
CA SER A 42 4.99 34.41 22.63
C SER A 42 4.92 35.85 23.14
N ALA A 43 5.39 36.79 22.31
CA ALA A 43 5.05 38.20 22.45
C ALA A 43 5.19 38.88 21.08
N SER A 44 4.21 39.72 20.77
CA SER A 44 4.12 40.65 19.63
C SER A 44 3.51 40.06 18.36
N ILE A 45 2.28 40.43 18.05
CA ILE A 45 2.00 41.56 17.13
C ILE A 45 0.48 41.70 17.04
N ASP A 46 0.02 42.83 17.52
CA ASP A 46 -1.32 43.38 17.36
C ASP A 46 -1.08 44.76 16.76
N GLN A 47 -1.43 44.98 15.48
CA GLN A 47 -1.68 46.34 14.97
C GLN A 47 -2.26 46.38 13.55
N SER A 48 -3.21 47.29 13.42
CA SER A 48 -3.60 48.08 12.25
C SER A 48 -4.41 47.41 11.14
N LEU A 49 -5.72 47.41 11.41
CA LEU A 49 -6.78 47.88 10.53
C LEU A 49 -6.41 49.13 9.69
N HIS A 50 -7.05 49.19 8.51
CA HIS A 50 -7.86 50.28 7.94
C HIS A 50 -7.50 50.84 6.56
N GLU A 51 -8.58 51.34 5.95
CA GLU A 51 -8.73 52.13 4.72
C GLU A 51 -8.98 51.30 3.43
N GLY A 52 -10.04 51.52 2.67
CA GLY A 52 -11.09 52.54 2.73
C GLY A 52 -11.46 53.01 1.32
N SER A 53 -12.75 52.87 1.02
CA SER A 53 -13.56 53.77 0.18
C SER A 53 -13.53 53.71 -1.37
N SER A 54 -14.75 53.57 -1.91
CA SER A 54 -15.40 54.46 -2.92
C SER A 54 -15.08 54.18 -4.40
N VAL A 55 -16.03 54.15 -5.35
CA VAL A 55 -16.93 55.24 -5.79
C VAL A 55 -17.87 54.75 -6.93
N GLN A 56 -19.15 55.16 -6.86
CA GLN A 56 -20.11 55.59 -7.91
C GLN A 56 -20.76 54.69 -9.01
N HIS A 57 -22.11 54.79 -8.99
CA HIS A 57 -23.05 55.29 -10.02
C HIS A 57 -23.84 54.36 -10.98
N SER A 58 -25.16 54.62 -10.91
CA SER A 58 -26.20 54.69 -11.96
C SER A 58 -26.58 53.40 -12.71
N VAL A 59 -27.74 52.80 -12.41
CA VAL A 59 -29.11 53.11 -12.89
C VAL A 59 -29.31 52.74 -14.36
N GLU A 60 -30.17 51.75 -14.62
CA GLU A 60 -31.31 51.90 -15.52
C GLU A 60 -32.34 50.76 -15.36
N HIS A 61 -33.61 51.16 -15.37
CA HIS A 61 -34.82 50.36 -15.29
C HIS A 61 -35.07 49.52 -16.54
N THR A 62 -35.87 48.45 -16.44
CA THR A 62 -37.11 48.28 -17.23
C THR A 62 -37.92 47.06 -16.76
N GLY A 63 -39.20 47.30 -16.43
CA GLY A 63 -40.33 46.66 -17.12
C GLY A 63 -40.85 45.29 -16.67
N GLU A 64 -42.01 45.33 -15.99
CA GLU A 64 -43.26 44.58 -16.29
C GLU A 64 -43.26 43.04 -16.16
N SER A 65 -43.88 42.44 -15.14
CA SER A 65 -45.32 42.32 -14.78
C SER A 65 -46.01 41.09 -15.40
N ASP A 66 -46.55 40.23 -14.53
CA ASP A 66 -47.90 39.62 -14.58
C ASP A 66 -47.97 38.52 -13.52
N SER A 67 -48.74 38.65 -12.42
CA SER A 67 -50.20 38.74 -12.27
C SER A 67 -50.88 37.37 -12.15
N ASP A 68 -51.74 37.27 -11.13
CA ASP A 68 -52.86 36.35 -10.86
C ASP A 68 -52.90 36.05 -9.34
N ALA A 69 -53.70 36.77 -8.53
CA ALA A 69 -55.17 36.72 -8.38
C ALA A 69 -55.64 35.32 -7.92
N ALA A 70 -56.61 35.14 -7.03
CA ALA A 70 -57.36 35.93 -6.06
C ALA A 70 -58.15 34.90 -5.23
N ASP A 71 -59.09 35.37 -4.42
CA ASP A 71 -60.27 34.67 -3.87
C ASP A 71 -60.18 34.07 -2.46
N GLU A 72 -61.17 34.19 -1.57
CA GLU A 72 -62.28 35.15 -1.35
C GLU A 72 -63.11 34.61 -0.15
N TRP A 73 -63.80 35.52 0.56
CA TRP A 73 -65.03 35.37 1.41
C TRP A 73 -64.88 34.78 2.83
N GLY A 74 -65.64 35.17 3.87
CA GLY A 74 -66.78 36.08 4.00
C GLY A 74 -67.61 35.75 5.27
N TYR A 75 -67.74 36.74 6.18
CA TYR A 75 -68.90 37.17 7.01
C TYR A 75 -69.77 36.28 7.95
N ARG A 76 -70.02 36.87 9.15
CA ARG A 76 -71.24 36.95 10.03
C ARG A 76 -71.30 36.17 11.37
N GLY A 77 -71.16 36.92 12.49
CA GLY A 77 -72.28 37.37 13.36
C GLY A 77 -72.80 36.49 14.52
N LEU A 78 -73.07 37.18 15.66
CA LEU A 78 -73.81 36.80 16.91
C LEU A 78 -72.96 36.11 18.01
N ASP A 79 -73.00 36.43 19.31
CA ASP A 79 -73.76 37.38 20.13
C ASP A 79 -73.00 37.62 21.45
N ALA A 80 -73.29 38.74 22.12
CA ALA A 80 -72.72 39.14 23.41
C ALA A 80 -73.43 38.49 24.60
N ALA A 81 -72.66 38.02 25.60
CA ALA A 81 -73.12 37.90 26.99
C ALA A 81 -71.91 37.79 27.97
N ASP A 82 -71.92 38.69 28.95
CA ASP A 82 -71.28 38.66 30.28
C ASP A 82 -69.84 38.16 30.45
N ALA A 83 -68.91 39.13 30.55
CA ALA A 83 -67.81 39.04 31.51
C ALA A 83 -67.44 40.46 31.98
N GLN A 84 -67.60 40.71 33.28
CA GLN A 84 -67.23 41.96 33.95
C GLN A 84 -65.80 42.40 33.58
N GLN A 85 -65.67 43.62 33.04
CA GLN A 85 -64.41 44.33 32.94
C GLN A 85 -63.88 44.62 34.35
N PRO A 86 -62.64 44.23 34.71
CA PRO A 86 -61.98 44.80 35.87
C PRO A 86 -61.61 46.25 35.55
N ALA A 87 -61.87 47.15 36.51
CA ALA A 87 -61.51 48.55 36.40
C ALA A 87 -60.00 48.69 36.16
N ILE A 88 -59.65 49.15 34.95
CA ILE A 88 -58.31 49.59 34.61
C ILE A 88 -58.13 50.94 35.32
N GLY A 89 -57.14 51.03 36.21
CA GLY A 89 -56.87 52.23 36.98
C GLY A 89 -56.62 53.44 36.08
N ASP A 90 -57.10 54.60 36.51
CA ASP A 90 -57.04 55.90 35.84
C ASP A 90 -55.60 56.37 35.46
N ASP A 91 -54.56 55.63 35.85
CA ASP A 91 -53.14 55.86 35.57
C ASP A 91 -52.70 55.42 34.14
N VAL A 92 -53.49 54.57 33.47
CA VAL A 92 -53.19 54.08 32.10
C VAL A 92 -53.66 55.07 31.03
N ILE A 93 -54.76 55.79 31.28
CA ILE A 93 -55.30 56.81 30.37
C ILE A 93 -54.40 58.06 30.37
N GLU A 94 -53.82 58.42 31.52
CA GLU A 94 -52.82 59.50 31.60
C GLU A 94 -51.50 59.16 30.86
N ARG A 95 -51.11 57.88 30.81
CA ARG A 95 -49.84 57.45 30.18
C ARG A 95 -49.92 57.16 28.69
N ALA A 96 -51.07 56.69 28.18
CA ALA A 96 -51.34 56.73 26.73
C ALA A 96 -51.39 58.20 26.24
N GLY A 97 -51.89 59.11 27.08
CA GLY A 97 -51.78 60.56 26.90
C GLY A 97 -50.34 61.07 26.91
N ALA A 98 -49.49 60.57 27.82
CA ALA A 98 -48.07 60.93 27.89
C ALA A 98 -47.22 60.36 26.74
N MET A 99 -47.53 59.17 26.22
CA MET A 99 -46.91 58.64 24.99
C MET A 99 -47.38 59.38 23.74
N ARG A 100 -48.64 59.84 23.69
CA ARG A 100 -49.10 60.83 22.68
C ARG A 100 -48.42 62.20 22.86
N ALA A 101 -48.14 62.63 24.09
CA ALA A 101 -47.46 63.90 24.37
C ALA A 101 -45.93 63.85 24.07
N LEU A 102 -45.28 62.72 24.32
CA LEU A 102 -43.90 62.44 23.89
C LEU A 102 -43.82 62.30 22.35
N ALA A 103 -44.89 61.83 21.69
CA ALA A 103 -45.02 61.86 20.23
C ALA A 103 -45.22 63.27 19.64
N THR A 104 -45.61 64.27 20.46
CA THR A 104 -45.64 65.69 20.04
C THR A 104 -44.36 66.48 20.39
N GLY A 105 -43.41 65.89 21.11
CA GLY A 105 -42.14 66.53 21.52
C GLY A 105 -40.85 65.84 21.03
N GLY A 106 -40.95 64.62 20.47
CA GLY A 106 -39.86 63.93 19.79
C GLY A 106 -39.83 64.25 18.30
N VAL A 107 -38.64 64.27 17.70
CA VAL A 107 -38.34 64.69 16.32
C VAL A 107 -39.46 64.30 15.34
N SER A 108 -40.32 65.27 14.98
CA SER A 108 -41.16 65.18 13.80
C SER A 108 -40.24 65.18 12.60
N VAL A 109 -39.93 64.00 12.05
CA VAL A 109 -39.25 63.90 10.77
C VAL A 109 -40.18 64.52 9.73
N PRO A 110 -39.78 65.58 9.00
CA PRO A 110 -40.69 66.27 8.09
C PRO A 110 -41.24 65.28 7.05
N PRO A 111 -42.53 65.35 6.69
CA PRO A 111 -43.11 64.59 5.57
C PRO A 111 -42.34 64.77 4.25
N GLU A 112 -41.48 65.79 4.18
CA GLU A 112 -40.63 66.10 3.04
C GLU A 112 -39.34 65.25 2.95
N LYS A 113 -38.88 64.62 4.04
CA LYS A 113 -37.63 63.84 4.05
C LYS A 113 -37.74 62.58 3.19
N TYR A 114 -38.88 61.91 3.21
CA TYR A 114 -39.09 60.65 2.49
C TYR A 114 -40.08 60.81 1.34
N THR A 115 -39.68 60.40 0.14
CA THR A 115 -40.61 60.24 -0.99
C THR A 115 -41.04 58.79 -1.06
N MET A 116 -42.33 58.51 -0.93
CA MET A 116 -42.89 57.19 -1.20
C MET A 116 -42.69 56.86 -2.68
N LEU A 117 -42.08 55.71 -2.98
CA LEU A 117 -41.87 55.24 -4.35
C LEU A 117 -42.91 54.18 -4.69
N ASP A 118 -42.72 52.97 -4.17
CA ASP A 118 -43.56 51.80 -4.44
C ASP A 118 -43.94 51.11 -3.14
N GLU A 119 -45.07 50.41 -3.13
CA GLU A 119 -45.42 49.51 -2.03
C GLU A 119 -44.90 48.09 -2.33
N ILE A 120 -44.07 47.55 -1.43
CA ILE A 120 -43.47 46.23 -1.57
C ILE A 120 -44.44 45.15 -1.07
N ALA A 121 -45.09 45.40 0.06
CA ALA A 121 -46.05 44.48 0.65
C ALA A 121 -47.02 45.22 1.60
N ARG A 122 -48.28 44.76 1.66
CA ARG A 122 -49.29 45.26 2.60
C ARG A 122 -49.94 44.11 3.35
N GLY A 123 -49.90 44.17 4.68
CA GLY A 123 -50.56 43.24 5.58
C GLY A 123 -51.78 43.87 6.26
N GLY A 124 -52.42 43.12 7.16
CA GLY A 124 -53.59 43.60 7.92
C GLY A 124 -53.29 44.61 9.03
N VAL A 125 -52.01 44.79 9.39
CA VAL A 125 -51.57 45.62 10.53
C VAL A 125 -50.47 46.61 10.15
N GLY A 126 -49.83 46.45 8.98
CA GLY A 126 -48.74 47.32 8.54
C GLY A 126 -48.43 47.17 7.05
N ALA A 127 -47.78 48.19 6.48
CA ALA A 127 -47.30 48.22 5.09
C ALA A 127 -45.76 48.33 5.06
N ILE A 128 -45.17 47.78 4.01
CA ILE A 128 -43.75 47.89 3.69
C ILE A 128 -43.66 48.60 2.34
N SER A 129 -43.04 49.77 2.34
CA SER A 129 -42.92 50.63 1.16
C SER A 129 -41.46 50.95 0.87
N LEU A 130 -41.12 51.04 -0.41
CA LEU A 130 -39.89 51.60 -0.91
C LEU A 130 -39.97 53.12 -0.79
N VAL A 131 -38.97 53.73 -0.17
CA VAL A 131 -38.92 55.19 0.02
C VAL A 131 -37.58 55.75 -0.41
N ARG A 132 -37.57 56.99 -0.89
CA ARG A 132 -36.35 57.75 -1.14
C ARG A 132 -36.12 58.76 -0.03
N ASP A 133 -35.06 58.55 0.73
CA ASP A 133 -34.49 59.55 1.63
C ASP A 133 -33.92 60.69 0.77
N ARG A 134 -34.53 61.88 0.84
CA ARG A 134 -34.13 63.05 0.05
C ARG A 134 -32.86 63.71 0.57
N ASP A 135 -32.59 63.59 1.85
CA ASP A 135 -31.43 64.21 2.49
C ASP A 135 -30.17 63.42 2.18
N LEU A 136 -30.24 62.10 2.37
CA LEU A 136 -29.14 61.18 2.12
C LEU A 136 -29.13 60.60 0.69
N MET A 137 -30.13 60.96 -0.12
CA MET A 137 -30.26 60.56 -1.52
C MET A 137 -30.18 59.06 -1.77
N ARG A 138 -30.73 58.26 -0.84
CA ARG A 138 -30.72 56.79 -0.88
C ARG A 138 -32.12 56.21 -0.85
N THR A 139 -32.25 55.01 -1.40
CA THR A 139 -33.49 54.24 -1.34
C THR A 139 -33.48 53.33 -0.12
N LEU A 140 -34.55 53.37 0.67
CA LEU A 140 -34.73 52.60 1.89
C LEU A 140 -36.04 51.81 1.83
N VAL A 141 -36.19 50.88 2.76
CA VAL A 141 -37.49 50.25 3.05
C VAL A 141 -38.07 50.95 4.27
N MET A 142 -39.32 51.38 4.18
CA MET A 142 -40.08 51.93 5.30
C MET A 142 -41.17 50.94 5.69
N LYS A 143 -41.22 50.58 6.96
CA LYS A 143 -42.36 49.86 7.55
C LYS A 143 -43.27 50.89 8.19
N THR A 144 -44.56 50.82 7.92
CA THR A 144 -45.61 51.68 8.48
C THR A 144 -46.69 50.85 9.14
N LEU A 145 -47.32 51.40 10.17
CA LEU A 145 -48.53 50.83 10.76
C LEU A 145 -49.76 51.40 10.04
N ILE A 146 -50.64 50.55 9.51
CA ILE A 146 -51.83 50.99 8.76
C ILE A 146 -52.95 51.31 9.77
N GLU A 147 -53.52 52.53 9.72
CA GLU A 147 -54.69 52.86 10.53
C GLU A 147 -55.96 52.13 10.07
N GLY A 148 -56.54 51.38 11.00
CA GLY A 148 -57.93 50.93 10.98
C GLY A 148 -58.49 51.08 12.40
N ASN A 149 -59.77 51.45 12.55
CA ASN A 149 -60.40 51.71 13.84
C ASN A 149 -60.08 50.59 14.86
N GLU A 150 -59.43 50.99 15.97
CA GLU A 150 -58.93 50.17 17.08
C GLU A 150 -57.64 49.35 16.82
N VAL A 151 -56.54 50.00 16.43
CA VAL A 151 -55.21 49.42 16.67
C VAL A 151 -54.97 49.37 18.18
N SER A 152 -54.97 48.17 18.79
CA SER A 152 -54.71 48.04 20.23
C SER A 152 -53.29 48.54 20.59
N ASP A 153 -53.13 49.16 21.75
CA ASP A 153 -51.83 49.62 22.29
C ASP A 153 -50.74 48.52 22.25
N TYR A 154 -51.16 47.25 22.32
CA TYR A 154 -50.28 46.09 22.19
C TYR A 154 -49.55 46.01 20.84
N VAL A 155 -50.26 46.29 19.75
CA VAL A 155 -49.72 46.22 18.38
C VAL A 155 -48.72 47.35 18.15
N LEU A 156 -49.06 48.56 18.57
CA LEU A 156 -48.17 49.72 18.50
C LEU A 156 -46.89 49.48 19.32
N LYS A 157 -47.02 48.96 20.55
CA LYS A 157 -45.87 48.61 21.39
C LYS A 157 -44.97 47.57 20.73
N LYS A 158 -45.53 46.55 20.10
CA LYS A 158 -44.76 45.53 19.36
C LYS A 158 -44.01 46.10 18.17
N PHE A 159 -44.61 47.02 17.44
CA PHE A 159 -43.98 47.70 16.31
C PHE A 159 -42.78 48.55 16.74
N ILE A 160 -42.92 49.30 17.85
CA ILE A 160 -41.82 50.10 18.42
C ILE A 160 -40.72 49.18 18.97
N GLU A 161 -41.08 48.11 19.68
CA GLU A 161 -40.13 47.11 20.20
C GLU A 161 -39.30 46.49 19.06
N GLU A 162 -39.90 46.17 17.91
CA GLU A 162 -39.18 45.64 16.74
C GLU A 162 -38.11 46.61 16.24
N ALA A 163 -38.47 47.88 16.07
CA ALA A 163 -37.56 48.92 15.60
C ALA A 163 -36.40 49.13 16.59
N GLN A 164 -36.71 49.18 17.90
CA GLN A 164 -35.71 49.37 18.97
C GLN A 164 -34.75 48.19 19.08
N ILE A 165 -35.25 46.96 19.02
CA ILE A 165 -34.41 45.76 19.08
C ILE A 165 -33.49 45.72 17.86
N THR A 166 -34.05 45.89 16.66
CA THR A 166 -33.28 45.80 15.42
C THR A 166 -32.22 46.91 15.34
N ALA A 167 -32.55 48.14 15.75
CA ALA A 167 -31.61 49.27 15.77
C ALA A 167 -30.42 49.06 16.73
N GLN A 168 -30.62 48.34 17.83
CA GLN A 168 -29.56 48.03 18.81
C GLN A 168 -28.73 46.78 18.42
N LEU A 169 -29.06 46.11 17.31
CA LEU A 169 -28.37 44.91 16.83
C LEU A 169 -27.51 45.21 15.58
N GLU A 170 -26.50 46.05 15.76
CA GLU A 170 -25.52 46.36 14.71
C GLU A 170 -24.60 45.16 14.41
N HIS A 171 -24.91 44.42 13.33
CA HIS A 171 -24.12 43.27 12.87
C HIS A 171 -24.18 43.16 11.34
N PRO A 172 -23.09 42.73 10.65
CA PRO A 172 -23.09 42.57 9.19
C PRO A 172 -24.19 41.68 8.62
N ASN A 173 -24.71 40.74 9.43
CA ASN A 173 -25.77 39.81 9.05
C ASN A 173 -27.16 40.13 9.64
N ILE A 174 -27.35 41.34 10.19
CA ILE A 174 -28.64 41.84 10.68
C ILE A 174 -28.99 43.10 9.90
N VAL A 175 -30.24 43.23 9.45
CA VAL A 175 -30.67 44.43 8.71
C VAL A 175 -30.62 45.68 9.61
N PRO A 176 -29.90 46.75 9.23
CA PRO A 176 -29.84 47.95 10.05
C PRO A 176 -31.12 48.78 9.90
N VAL A 177 -31.63 49.28 11.04
CA VAL A 177 -32.65 50.33 11.09
C VAL A 177 -31.96 51.69 11.06
N HIS A 178 -32.46 52.60 10.26
CA HIS A 178 -31.85 53.90 9.99
C HIS A 178 -32.58 55.09 10.61
N ASP A 179 -33.91 55.01 10.74
CA ASP A 179 -34.71 56.10 11.30
C ASP A 179 -36.01 55.55 11.89
N PHE A 180 -36.59 56.27 12.85
CA PHE A 180 -37.89 55.99 13.47
C PHE A 180 -38.65 57.30 13.65
N GLY A 181 -39.91 57.36 13.26
CA GLY A 181 -40.69 58.60 13.32
C GLY A 181 -42.19 58.42 13.19
N TYR A 182 -42.87 59.56 13.07
CA TYR A 182 -44.32 59.66 12.90
C TYR A 182 -44.63 60.49 11.64
N PHE A 183 -45.65 60.10 10.90
CA PHE A 183 -46.25 60.96 9.88
C PHE A 183 -47.10 62.04 10.53
N SER A 184 -47.38 63.11 9.78
CA SER A 184 -48.25 64.22 10.23
C SER A 184 -49.68 63.77 10.60
N GLY A 185 -50.11 62.59 10.11
CA GLY A 185 -51.38 61.94 10.47
C GLY A 185 -51.35 61.12 11.76
N GLY A 186 -50.19 60.93 12.40
CA GLY A 186 -50.04 60.14 13.63
C GLY A 186 -49.57 58.68 13.42
N GLU A 187 -49.46 58.23 12.17
CA GLU A 187 -48.96 56.90 11.82
C GLU A 187 -47.46 56.75 12.15
N VAL A 188 -47.06 55.66 12.80
CA VAL A 188 -45.65 55.35 13.09
C VAL A 188 -44.96 54.67 11.92
N PHE A 189 -43.69 54.99 11.75
CA PHE A 189 -42.82 54.31 10.78
C PHE A 189 -41.41 54.11 11.32
N PHE A 190 -40.70 53.15 10.71
CA PHE A 190 -39.25 53.10 10.77
C PHE A 190 -38.68 52.72 9.41
N THR A 191 -37.47 53.19 9.13
CA THR A 191 -36.75 52.90 7.88
C THR A 191 -35.59 51.95 8.11
N MET A 192 -35.33 51.08 7.15
CA MET A 192 -34.26 50.09 7.19
C MET A 192 -33.59 49.97 5.81
N LYS A 193 -32.41 49.34 5.76
CA LYS A 193 -31.70 49.08 4.51
C LYS A 193 -32.60 48.36 3.49
N LEU A 194 -32.67 48.88 2.26
CA LEU A 194 -33.18 48.12 1.12
C LEU A 194 -32.14 47.05 0.76
N VAL A 195 -32.53 45.79 0.88
CA VAL A 195 -31.68 44.65 0.54
C VAL A 195 -32.09 44.16 -0.85
N GLN A 196 -31.19 44.31 -1.82
CA GLN A 196 -31.40 43.87 -3.20
C GLN A 196 -30.95 42.41 -3.32
N GLY A 197 -31.89 41.49 -3.53
CA GLY A 197 -31.60 40.07 -3.60
C GLY A 197 -32.85 39.18 -3.48
N ARG A 198 -32.64 37.92 -3.08
CA ARG A 198 -33.69 36.90 -2.98
C ARG A 198 -33.79 36.34 -1.57
N THR A 199 -35.01 35.96 -1.17
CA THR A 199 -35.18 35.22 0.09
C THR A 199 -34.61 33.81 -0.04
N LEU A 200 -34.06 33.26 1.05
CA LEU A 200 -33.61 31.87 1.08
C LEU A 200 -34.77 30.90 0.78
N LYS A 201 -36.00 31.27 1.15
CA LYS A 201 -37.23 30.54 0.78
C LYS A 201 -37.39 30.40 -0.72
N ASP A 202 -37.18 31.47 -1.48
CA ASP A 202 -37.29 31.44 -2.94
C ASP A 202 -36.19 30.62 -3.59
N VAL A 203 -34.96 30.73 -3.09
CA VAL A 203 -33.82 29.93 -3.54
C VAL A 203 -34.10 28.43 -3.35
N LEU A 204 -34.44 28.02 -2.12
CA LEU A 204 -34.73 26.61 -1.82
C LEU A 204 -35.96 26.09 -2.59
N ARG A 205 -36.97 26.94 -2.82
CA ARG A 205 -38.14 26.60 -3.64
C ARG A 205 -37.77 26.34 -5.11
N ARG A 206 -36.89 27.15 -5.70
CA ARG A 206 -36.41 26.95 -7.09
C ARG A 206 -35.62 25.66 -7.23
N ILE A 207 -34.67 25.41 -6.33
CA ILE A 207 -33.88 24.16 -6.32
C ILE A 207 -34.80 22.95 -6.18
N ARG A 208 -35.78 22.99 -5.28
CA ARG A 208 -36.77 21.91 -5.11
C ARG A 208 -37.61 21.64 -6.35
N LYS A 209 -37.87 22.67 -7.18
CA LYS A 209 -38.60 22.53 -8.45
C LYS A 209 -37.72 21.98 -9.59
N GLY A 210 -36.44 21.72 -9.35
CA GLY A 210 -35.51 21.18 -10.33
C GLY A 210 -34.91 22.25 -11.26
N ASP A 211 -34.85 23.51 -10.81
CA ASP A 211 -34.22 24.59 -11.56
C ASP A 211 -32.68 24.43 -11.55
N PRO A 212 -32.04 24.10 -12.70
CA PRO A 212 -30.60 23.84 -12.77
C PRO A 212 -29.76 25.11 -12.59
N GLU A 213 -30.28 26.28 -12.95
CA GLU A 213 -29.59 27.55 -12.75
C GLU A 213 -29.51 27.88 -11.26
N ALA A 214 -30.62 27.70 -10.54
CA ALA A 214 -30.65 27.89 -9.08
C ALA A 214 -29.70 26.92 -8.36
N ALA A 215 -29.63 25.65 -8.79
CA ALA A 215 -28.72 24.65 -8.22
C ALA A 215 -27.24 24.97 -8.48
N ARG A 216 -26.91 25.51 -9.65
CA ARG A 216 -25.55 25.96 -10.01
C ARG A 216 -25.15 27.24 -9.28
N GLU A 217 -26.08 28.17 -9.11
CA GLU A 217 -25.83 29.46 -8.45
C GLU A 217 -25.71 29.32 -6.92
N PHE A 218 -26.45 28.36 -6.35
CA PHE A 218 -26.47 28.06 -4.92
C PHE A 218 -26.09 26.60 -4.64
N PRO A 219 -24.82 26.21 -4.89
CA PRO A 219 -24.34 24.91 -4.49
C PRO A 219 -24.36 24.79 -2.96
N ARG A 220 -24.35 23.56 -2.43
CA ARG A 220 -24.41 23.26 -0.99
C ARG A 220 -23.42 24.11 -0.18
N ILE A 221 -22.20 24.30 -0.66
CA ILE A 221 -21.19 25.11 0.04
C ILE A 221 -21.65 26.55 0.27
N LYS A 222 -22.28 27.19 -0.73
CA LYS A 222 -22.82 28.55 -0.62
C LYS A 222 -24.02 28.59 0.34
N LEU A 223 -24.88 27.58 0.31
CA LEU A 223 -26.00 27.46 1.26
C LEU A 223 -25.53 27.27 2.71
N LEU A 224 -24.45 26.51 2.93
CA LEU A 224 -23.82 26.37 4.25
C LEU A 224 -23.15 27.67 4.71
N THR A 225 -22.57 28.47 3.81
CA THR A 225 -22.10 29.82 4.13
C THR A 225 -23.24 30.75 4.55
N VAL A 226 -24.36 30.73 3.82
CA VAL A 226 -25.58 31.46 4.21
C VAL A 226 -26.06 31.02 5.59
N PHE A 227 -26.08 29.72 5.86
CA PHE A 227 -26.43 29.19 7.18
C PHE A 227 -25.47 29.68 8.28
N GLN A 228 -24.16 29.66 8.02
CA GLN A 228 -23.15 30.18 8.96
C GLN A 228 -23.37 31.67 9.28
N HIS A 229 -23.68 32.50 8.27
CA HIS A 229 -24.02 33.91 8.47
C HIS A 229 -25.27 34.10 9.35
N VAL A 230 -26.30 33.26 9.17
CA VAL A 230 -27.49 33.29 10.03
C VAL A 230 -27.12 32.88 11.46
N CYS A 231 -26.33 31.83 11.66
CA CYS A 231 -25.85 31.45 13.00
C CYS A 231 -25.07 32.58 13.68
N MET A 232 -24.25 33.33 12.94
CA MET A 232 -23.50 34.48 13.49
C MET A 232 -24.43 35.60 13.95
N ALA A 233 -25.42 35.97 13.12
CA ALA A 233 -26.44 36.96 13.49
C ALA A 233 -27.20 36.57 14.76
N ILE A 234 -27.64 35.31 14.85
CA ILE A 234 -28.40 34.80 15.99
C ILE A 234 -27.52 34.68 17.24
N GLY A 235 -26.30 34.17 17.12
CA GLY A 235 -25.35 34.10 18.22
C GLY A 235 -25.04 35.48 18.79
N PHE A 236 -24.89 36.48 17.93
CA PHE A 236 -24.70 37.86 18.33
C PHE A 236 -25.93 38.42 19.08
N ALA A 237 -27.13 38.25 18.54
CA ALA A 237 -28.35 38.71 19.20
C ALA A 237 -28.59 38.02 20.56
N ASN A 238 -28.37 36.70 20.63
CA ASN A 238 -28.46 35.94 21.88
C ASN A 238 -27.43 36.44 22.92
N SER A 239 -26.21 36.80 22.50
CA SER A 239 -25.19 37.39 23.40
C SER A 239 -25.61 38.73 24.01
N ARG A 240 -26.55 39.46 23.36
CA ARG A 240 -27.16 40.68 23.89
C ARG A 240 -28.50 40.45 24.61
N GLY A 241 -28.85 39.19 24.89
CA GLY A 241 -30.07 38.82 25.60
C GLY A 241 -31.34 38.84 24.74
N VAL A 242 -31.20 38.84 23.41
CA VAL A 242 -32.34 38.82 22.46
C VAL A 242 -32.51 37.44 21.86
N VAL A 243 -33.70 36.86 21.99
CA VAL A 243 -34.12 35.61 21.34
C VAL A 243 -35.05 35.94 20.18
N HIS A 244 -34.74 35.46 18.97
CA HIS A 244 -35.44 35.85 17.73
C HIS A 244 -36.83 35.20 17.61
N ARG A 245 -36.97 33.91 17.92
CA ARG A 245 -38.23 33.14 17.96
C ARG A 245 -38.95 32.87 16.62
N ASP A 246 -38.45 33.35 15.47
CA ASP A 246 -39.08 33.13 14.15
C ASP A 246 -38.04 33.00 13.02
N ILE A 247 -36.99 32.23 13.28
CA ILE A 247 -35.97 31.93 12.27
C ILE A 247 -36.56 30.97 11.23
N LYS A 248 -36.63 31.43 9.98
CA LYS A 248 -37.16 30.68 8.83
C LYS A 248 -36.60 31.21 7.51
N PRO A 249 -36.63 30.45 6.41
CA PRO A 249 -36.05 30.88 5.12
C PRO A 249 -36.65 32.17 4.54
N SER A 250 -37.87 32.57 4.89
CA SER A 250 -38.44 33.85 4.42
C SER A 250 -37.87 35.06 5.13
N ASN A 251 -37.26 34.88 6.30
CA ASN A 251 -36.66 35.93 7.12
C ASN A 251 -35.14 36.01 6.92
N VAL A 252 -34.62 35.34 5.89
CA VAL A 252 -33.22 35.38 5.49
C VAL A 252 -33.17 35.85 4.04
N MET A 253 -32.51 36.98 3.79
CA MET A 253 -32.26 37.47 2.44
C MET A 253 -30.80 37.32 2.06
N ILE A 254 -30.59 36.94 0.80
CA ILE A 254 -29.28 36.80 0.18
C ILE A 254 -29.19 37.90 -0.87
N GLY A 255 -28.33 38.88 -0.61
CA GLY A 255 -28.09 39.99 -1.52
C GLY A 255 -27.28 39.58 -2.75
N ASP A 256 -27.38 40.37 -3.82
CA ASP A 256 -26.76 40.05 -5.11
C ASP A 256 -25.22 39.95 -5.04
N PHE A 257 -24.60 40.60 -4.06
CA PHE A 257 -23.16 40.58 -3.81
C PHE A 257 -22.72 39.61 -2.69
N GLY A 258 -23.58 38.66 -2.33
CA GLY A 258 -23.24 37.59 -1.38
C GLY A 258 -23.45 37.94 0.10
N GLU A 259 -23.99 39.12 0.41
CA GLU A 259 -24.42 39.47 1.78
C GLU A 259 -25.61 38.60 2.21
N THR A 260 -25.65 38.22 3.50
CA THR A 260 -26.77 37.47 4.08
C THR A 260 -27.31 38.25 5.26
N LEU A 261 -28.60 38.61 5.23
CA LEU A 261 -29.24 39.45 6.24
C LEU A 261 -30.45 38.74 6.84
N VAL A 262 -30.47 38.66 8.17
CA VAL A 262 -31.62 38.21 8.96
C VAL A 262 -32.59 39.38 9.16
N LEU A 263 -33.87 39.14 8.87
CA LEU A 263 -34.96 40.10 8.92
C LEU A 263 -35.98 39.75 10.01
N ASP A 264 -36.84 40.72 10.34
CA ASP A 264 -38.10 40.56 11.11
C ASP A 264 -37.92 40.10 12.56
N TRP A 265 -37.62 41.06 13.44
CA TRP A 265 -37.49 40.89 14.89
C TRP A 265 -38.80 41.14 15.65
N GLY A 266 -39.95 41.22 14.95
CA GLY A 266 -41.24 41.66 15.51
C GLY A 266 -41.81 40.75 16.61
N VAL A 267 -41.31 39.52 16.68
CA VAL A 267 -41.63 38.56 17.74
C VAL A 267 -40.43 38.24 18.62
N ALA A 268 -39.37 39.04 18.66
CA ALA A 268 -38.23 38.80 19.53
C ALA A 268 -38.60 38.91 21.03
N LYS A 269 -37.86 38.21 21.90
CA LYS A 269 -37.97 38.28 23.37
C LYS A 269 -36.65 38.83 23.92
N VAL A 270 -36.72 39.93 24.65
CA VAL A 270 -35.59 40.42 25.47
C VAL A 270 -35.67 39.72 26.82
N LEU A 271 -34.59 39.06 27.24
CA LEU A 271 -34.50 38.40 28.54
C LEU A 271 -34.21 39.45 29.61
N GLY A 272 -35.11 39.59 30.60
CA GLY A 272 -35.00 40.53 31.70
C GLY A 272 -34.07 40.03 32.81
N ARG A 273 -33.42 40.99 33.49
CA ARG A 273 -32.50 40.80 34.61
C ARG A 273 -33.15 39.97 35.74
N THR A 274 -32.59 38.81 36.07
CA THR A 274 -32.72 38.23 37.41
C THR A 274 -31.77 38.98 38.34
N GLU A 275 -32.31 39.57 39.41
CA GLU A 275 -31.50 40.22 40.44
C GLU A 275 -30.67 39.18 41.20
N ASP A 276 -29.39 39.07 40.86
CA ASP A 276 -28.37 38.63 41.81
C ASP A 276 -27.42 39.83 42.05
N PRO A 277 -27.25 40.30 43.30
CA PRO A 277 -26.26 41.33 43.61
C PRO A 277 -24.88 40.69 43.77
N VAL A 278 -23.86 41.40 43.26
CA VAL A 278 -22.41 41.17 43.35
C VAL A 278 -21.80 40.48 42.12
N GLY A 279 -21.14 41.26 41.25
CA GLY A 279 -20.19 40.73 40.27
C GLY A 279 -19.92 41.60 39.03
N ASP A 280 -18.96 42.52 39.18
CA ASP A 280 -18.05 43.11 38.18
C ASP A 280 -18.55 43.86 36.92
N ALA A 281 -17.95 45.03 36.71
CA ALA A 281 -18.22 45.95 35.60
C ALA A 281 -17.49 45.48 34.33
N SER A 282 -18.06 44.49 33.63
CA SER A 282 -17.69 44.13 32.25
C SER A 282 -18.75 43.23 31.58
N THR A 283 -20.03 43.57 31.73
CA THR A 283 -21.13 42.92 30.98
C THR A 283 -21.41 43.66 29.67
N PRO A 284 -21.69 42.98 28.53
CA PRO A 284 -21.94 43.63 27.24
C PRO A 284 -23.18 44.53 27.26
N ASP A 285 -23.23 45.54 26.39
CA ASP A 285 -24.42 46.38 26.14
C ASP A 285 -25.65 45.51 25.80
N HIS A 286 -26.51 45.27 26.79
CA HIS A 286 -27.76 44.53 26.65
C HIS A 286 -28.86 45.41 26.04
N VAL A 287 -29.69 44.84 25.15
CA VAL A 287 -30.78 45.57 24.48
C VAL A 287 -31.86 45.93 25.50
N SER A 288 -32.21 47.22 25.59
CA SER A 288 -33.32 47.69 26.44
C SER A 288 -34.51 48.11 25.57
N THR A 289 -35.74 47.81 26.03
CA THR A 289 -37.00 48.15 25.33
C THR A 289 -37.98 48.83 26.27
N ALA A 290 -39.06 49.41 25.74
CA ALA A 290 -40.12 50.06 26.53
C ALA A 290 -40.86 49.15 27.55
N ARG A 291 -40.48 47.86 27.68
CA ARG A 291 -41.02 46.89 28.63
C ARG A 291 -40.12 46.63 29.84
N SER A 292 -38.85 47.08 29.81
CA SER A 292 -37.86 46.81 30.86
C SER A 292 -38.17 47.41 32.25
N GLN A 293 -39.29 48.11 32.44
CA GLN A 293 -39.66 48.81 33.69
C GLN A 293 -41.08 48.50 34.21
N SER A 294 -41.76 47.49 33.68
CA SER A 294 -43.08 47.06 34.20
C SER A 294 -43.17 45.54 34.23
N GLU A 295 -43.10 44.96 35.44
CA GLU A 295 -43.57 43.60 35.68
C GLU A 295 -45.09 43.53 35.38
N ASP A 296 -45.52 42.39 34.86
CA ASP A 296 -46.90 42.05 34.47
C ASP A 296 -47.44 42.61 33.14
N ALA A 297 -47.28 41.79 32.08
CA ALA A 297 -48.36 41.43 31.15
C ALA A 297 -47.86 40.38 30.14
N THR A 298 -47.76 39.11 30.53
CA THR A 298 -47.58 37.99 29.59
C THR A 298 -48.97 37.49 29.19
N MET A 299 -49.49 37.91 28.03
CA MET A 299 -50.76 37.38 27.55
C MET A 299 -50.57 35.93 27.09
N VAL A 300 -51.12 35.00 27.86
CA VAL A 300 -51.16 33.57 27.60
C VAL A 300 -52.00 33.30 26.34
N GLY A 301 -51.47 32.53 25.39
CA GLY A 301 -52.33 31.69 24.51
C GLY A 301 -52.41 31.97 23.01
N VAL A 302 -51.73 32.96 22.41
CA VAL A 302 -51.76 33.15 20.95
C VAL A 302 -50.46 32.68 20.30
N VAL A 303 -50.48 31.47 19.71
CA VAL A 303 -49.35 30.92 18.92
C VAL A 303 -49.37 31.55 17.53
N THR A 304 -48.65 32.65 17.33
CA THR A 304 -48.40 33.27 16.02
C THR A 304 -47.06 32.81 15.44
N GLY A 305 -47.05 32.28 14.20
CA GLY A 305 -45.82 32.00 13.44
C GLY A 305 -45.95 30.84 12.44
N THR A 306 -44.85 30.47 11.78
CA THR A 306 -44.80 29.31 10.85
C THR A 306 -44.47 28.03 11.63
N PRO A 307 -45.42 27.10 11.83
CA PRO A 307 -45.26 26.01 12.80
C PRO A 307 -44.14 25.02 12.46
N ALA A 308 -43.65 24.99 11.22
CA ALA A 308 -42.61 24.07 10.77
C ALA A 308 -41.19 24.35 11.35
N TYR A 309 -40.95 25.54 11.89
CA TYR A 309 -39.65 25.95 12.45
C TYR A 309 -39.71 26.25 13.96
N MET A 310 -40.91 26.20 14.57
CA MET A 310 -41.08 26.43 16.00
C MET A 310 -40.42 25.32 16.81
N SER A 311 -39.75 25.70 17.90
CA SER A 311 -39.29 24.72 18.88
C SER A 311 -40.46 24.08 19.63
N PRO A 312 -40.29 22.87 20.21
CA PRO A 312 -41.33 22.19 20.99
C PRO A 312 -41.89 23.06 22.13
N GLU A 313 -41.04 23.80 22.83
CA GLU A 313 -41.45 24.70 23.91
C GLU A 313 -42.28 25.89 23.40
N GLN A 314 -41.96 26.45 22.22
CA GLN A 314 -42.80 27.45 21.55
C GLN A 314 -44.14 26.84 21.10
N ALA A 315 -44.10 25.65 20.52
CA ALA A 315 -45.27 24.94 20.02
C ALA A 315 -46.24 24.56 21.14
N ALA A 316 -45.73 24.27 22.35
CA ALA A 316 -46.51 24.00 23.54
C ALA A 316 -47.01 25.27 24.26
N GLY A 317 -46.64 26.47 23.80
CA GLY A 317 -47.03 27.73 24.43
C GLY A 317 -46.31 28.02 25.75
N LYS A 318 -45.18 27.36 26.03
CA LYS A 318 -44.43 27.46 27.28
C LYS A 318 -43.48 28.65 27.27
N VAL A 319 -44.02 29.86 27.31
CA VAL A 319 -43.27 31.12 27.12
C VAL A 319 -42.09 31.30 28.09
N ASN A 320 -42.16 30.72 29.29
CA ASN A 320 -41.10 30.80 30.30
C ASN A 320 -39.91 29.86 30.02
N GLU A 321 -40.12 28.80 29.22
CA GLU A 321 -39.06 27.85 28.82
C GLU A 321 -38.34 28.28 27.53
N VAL A 322 -38.81 29.35 26.86
CA VAL A 322 -38.20 29.86 25.62
C VAL A 322 -36.97 30.72 25.93
N ASP A 323 -35.81 30.24 25.49
CA ASP A 323 -34.48 30.86 25.60
C ASP A 323 -33.69 30.75 24.27
N ALA A 324 -32.37 31.02 24.27
CA ALA A 324 -31.52 30.94 23.09
C ALA A 324 -31.52 29.56 22.40
N ARG A 325 -31.81 28.47 23.12
CA ARG A 325 -31.87 27.11 22.57
C ARG A 325 -33.13 26.86 21.75
N SER A 326 -34.15 27.71 21.89
CA SER A 326 -35.28 27.75 20.95
C SER A 326 -34.84 28.25 19.56
N ASP A 327 -33.94 29.25 19.51
CA ASP A 327 -33.36 29.71 18.25
C ASP A 327 -32.43 28.65 17.64
N VAL A 328 -31.67 27.90 18.47
CA VAL A 328 -30.86 26.74 18.02
C VAL A 328 -31.73 25.68 17.33
N TYR A 329 -32.92 25.38 17.86
CA TYR A 329 -33.85 24.47 17.22
C TYR A 329 -34.30 24.98 15.84
N ALA A 330 -34.63 26.27 15.74
CA ALA A 330 -35.05 26.87 14.49
C ALA A 330 -33.91 26.92 13.46
N LEU A 331 -32.65 27.13 13.89
CA LEU A 331 -31.45 26.94 13.07
C LEU A 331 -31.32 25.49 12.59
N GLY A 332 -31.59 24.51 13.45
CA GLY A 332 -31.65 23.09 13.06
C GLY A 332 -32.68 22.81 11.97
N ALA A 333 -33.87 23.40 12.08
CA ALA A 333 -34.93 23.29 11.08
C ALA A 333 -34.55 23.97 9.74
N LEU A 334 -33.82 25.08 9.81
CA LEU A 334 -33.28 25.77 8.65
C LEU A 334 -32.20 24.93 7.94
N LEU A 335 -31.25 24.36 8.69
CA LEU A 335 -30.22 23.47 8.16
C LEU A 335 -30.84 22.22 7.53
N TYR A 336 -31.85 21.64 8.18
CA TYR A 336 -32.60 20.50 7.64
C TYR A 336 -33.20 20.82 6.26
N GLU A 337 -33.80 21.99 6.11
CA GLU A 337 -34.37 22.40 4.83
C GLU A 337 -33.30 22.71 3.79
N ILE A 338 -32.12 23.21 4.19
CA ILE A 338 -30.98 23.36 3.27
C ILE A 338 -30.50 21.99 2.76
N LEU A 339 -30.44 20.97 3.62
CA LEU A 339 -29.97 19.63 3.26
C LEU A 339 -30.98 18.83 2.43
N THR A 340 -32.28 19.05 2.63
CA THR A 340 -33.35 18.23 2.03
C THR A 340 -34.27 18.99 1.07
N TYR A 341 -34.11 20.31 0.97
CA TYR A 341 -35.02 21.25 0.31
C TYR A 341 -36.47 21.23 0.83
N ARG A 342 -36.71 20.64 2.00
CA ARG A 342 -38.03 20.53 2.65
C ARG A 342 -37.90 20.75 4.17
N PRO A 343 -38.88 21.39 4.83
CA PRO A 343 -38.82 21.53 6.29
C PRO A 343 -38.96 20.17 7.00
N PRO A 344 -38.50 20.07 8.27
CA PRO A 344 -38.51 18.81 9.03
C PRO A 344 -39.93 18.28 9.26
N PHE A 345 -40.88 19.17 9.54
CA PHE A 345 -42.29 18.82 9.77
C PHE A 345 -43.22 19.61 8.85
N ARG A 346 -44.22 18.93 8.29
CA ARG A 346 -45.29 19.55 7.48
C ARG A 346 -46.58 18.74 7.56
N GLY A 347 -47.60 19.28 8.24
CA GLY A 347 -48.95 18.72 8.29
C GLY A 347 -49.89 19.29 7.22
N LYS A 348 -51.14 18.79 7.14
CA LYS A 348 -52.15 19.34 6.21
C LYS A 348 -52.67 20.72 6.64
N ASN A 349 -52.52 21.04 7.93
CA ASN A 349 -52.92 22.32 8.51
C ASN A 349 -52.00 22.70 9.69
N PHE A 350 -52.22 23.89 10.23
CA PHE A 350 -51.45 24.46 11.34
C PHE A 350 -51.38 23.52 12.56
N ARG A 351 -52.54 23.04 13.04
CA ARG A 351 -52.63 22.16 14.23
C ARG A 351 -51.89 20.84 14.03
N GLN A 352 -51.99 20.23 12.84
CA GLN A 352 -51.27 18.99 12.54
C GLN A 352 -49.76 19.19 12.50
N THR A 353 -49.28 20.33 12.01
CA THR A 353 -47.83 20.64 12.01
C THR A 353 -47.33 20.84 13.44
N LEU A 354 -48.11 21.53 14.28
CA LEU A 354 -47.79 21.71 15.70
C LEU A 354 -47.72 20.37 16.46
N ALA A 355 -48.70 19.49 16.24
CA ALA A 355 -48.70 18.15 16.82
C ALA A 355 -47.48 17.34 16.37
N ALA A 356 -47.08 17.43 15.09
CA ALA A 356 -45.88 16.77 14.59
C ALA A 356 -44.60 17.28 15.25
N VAL A 357 -44.47 18.61 15.42
CA VAL A 357 -43.34 19.21 16.15
C VAL A 357 -43.24 18.70 17.59
N LEU A 358 -44.37 18.47 18.27
CA LEU A 358 -44.38 18.00 19.66
C LEU A 358 -44.16 16.49 19.81
N THR A 359 -44.63 15.68 18.86
CA THR A 359 -44.80 14.23 19.07
C THR A 359 -44.06 13.33 18.09
N GLN A 360 -43.67 13.83 16.91
CA GLN A 360 -43.03 13.01 15.88
C GLN A 360 -41.50 13.12 15.95
N PRO A 361 -40.77 12.00 15.76
CA PRO A 361 -39.32 12.04 15.58
C PRO A 361 -38.98 12.71 14.24
N VAL A 362 -37.81 13.35 14.18
CA VAL A 362 -37.27 13.91 12.94
C VAL A 362 -36.76 12.76 12.07
N VAL A 363 -37.18 12.70 10.81
CA VAL A 363 -36.61 11.75 9.83
C VAL A 363 -35.20 12.24 9.45
N PRO A 364 -34.14 11.42 9.51
CA PRO A 364 -32.80 11.87 9.11
C PRO A 364 -32.75 12.43 7.68
N PRO A 365 -32.04 13.56 7.43
CA PRO A 365 -31.86 14.14 6.09
C PRO A 365 -31.45 13.15 4.99
N SER A 366 -30.53 12.23 5.29
CA SER A 366 -30.04 11.17 4.40
C SER A 366 -31.15 10.21 3.96
N GLN A 367 -32.10 9.92 4.86
CA GLN A 367 -33.28 9.11 4.55
C GLN A 367 -34.37 9.92 3.85
N ARG A 368 -34.51 11.22 4.20
CA ARG A 368 -35.52 12.10 3.61
C ARG A 368 -35.22 12.45 2.15
N ALA A 369 -33.95 12.61 1.80
CA ALA A 369 -33.47 12.99 0.48
C ALA A 369 -32.19 12.21 0.11
N PRO A 370 -32.29 10.89 -0.17
CA PRO A 370 -31.11 10.04 -0.44
C PRO A 370 -30.30 10.50 -1.65
N GLY A 371 -30.93 11.14 -2.64
CA GLY A 371 -30.26 11.69 -3.82
C GLY A 371 -29.40 12.94 -3.57
N ASN A 372 -29.44 13.54 -2.38
CA ASN A 372 -28.70 14.77 -2.06
C ASN A 372 -27.29 14.50 -1.48
N ASN A 373 -26.90 13.23 -1.27
CA ASN A 373 -25.60 12.84 -0.71
C ASN A 373 -25.21 13.65 0.56
N VAL A 374 -26.08 13.60 1.57
CA VAL A 374 -25.90 14.34 2.82
C VAL A 374 -24.76 13.70 3.63
N PRO A 375 -23.68 14.43 3.97
CA PRO A 375 -22.58 13.93 4.78
C PRO A 375 -23.03 13.64 6.22
N ALA A 376 -22.60 12.50 6.78
CA ALA A 376 -23.02 12.03 8.10
C ALA A 376 -22.81 13.08 9.22
N ARG A 377 -21.68 13.80 9.19
CA ARG A 377 -21.37 14.84 10.19
C ARG A 377 -22.30 16.06 10.11
N LEU A 378 -22.73 16.46 8.92
CA LEU A 378 -23.72 17.54 8.76
C LEU A 378 -25.11 17.10 9.22
N GLU A 379 -25.46 15.84 8.97
CA GLU A 379 -26.69 15.25 9.50
C GLU A 379 -26.69 15.21 11.03
N GLU A 380 -25.58 14.83 11.66
CA GLU A 380 -25.43 14.83 13.12
C GLU A 380 -25.64 16.22 13.72
N ILE A 381 -24.99 17.27 13.16
CA ILE A 381 -25.16 18.66 13.59
C ILE A 381 -26.64 19.07 13.47
N CYS A 382 -27.27 18.76 12.34
CA CYS A 382 -28.67 19.08 12.07
C CYS A 382 -29.62 18.42 13.07
N LEU A 383 -29.45 17.12 13.31
CA LEU A 383 -30.32 16.35 14.21
C LEU A 383 -30.13 16.77 15.67
N ARG A 384 -28.91 17.07 16.10
CA ARG A 384 -28.63 17.56 17.46
C ARG A 384 -29.32 18.91 17.73
N CYS A 385 -29.34 19.82 16.76
CA CYS A 385 -30.10 21.07 16.89
C CYS A 385 -31.61 20.81 17.04
N LEU A 386 -32.15 19.77 16.39
CA LEU A 386 -33.57 19.43 16.35
C LEU A 386 -34.03 18.50 17.49
N GLU A 387 -33.19 18.26 18.49
CA GLU A 387 -33.56 17.50 19.68
C GLU A 387 -34.78 18.12 20.39
N LYS A 388 -35.69 17.27 20.86
CA LYS A 388 -36.93 17.77 21.50
C LYS A 388 -36.64 18.40 22.85
N ASP A 389 -35.73 17.78 23.59
CA ASP A 389 -35.21 18.26 24.87
C ASP A 389 -34.18 19.39 24.65
N PRO A 390 -34.41 20.63 25.13
CA PRO A 390 -33.48 21.74 24.98
C PRO A 390 -32.08 21.45 25.54
N ASP A 391 -31.96 20.65 26.61
CA ASP A 391 -30.66 20.34 27.24
C ASP A 391 -29.80 19.40 26.39
N ARG A 392 -30.37 18.75 25.37
CA ARG A 392 -29.64 17.88 24.43
C ARG A 392 -29.19 18.61 23.17
N ARG A 393 -29.63 19.85 22.97
CA ARG A 393 -29.24 20.70 21.83
C ARG A 393 -27.82 21.25 22.05
N TYR A 394 -27.34 22.05 21.11
CA TYR A 394 -26.20 22.94 21.39
C TYR A 394 -26.66 24.07 22.31
N ASP A 395 -25.78 24.52 23.19
CA ASP A 395 -26.10 25.57 24.18
C ASP A 395 -26.30 26.94 23.53
N SER A 396 -25.70 27.15 22.35
CA SER A 396 -25.76 28.41 21.62
C SER A 396 -25.53 28.23 20.12
N ALA A 397 -25.93 29.23 19.33
CA ALA A 397 -25.61 29.29 17.90
C ALA A 397 -24.09 29.31 17.61
N ARG A 398 -23.26 29.76 18.57
CA ARG A 398 -21.80 29.75 18.46
C ARG A 398 -21.25 28.32 18.40
N GLN A 399 -21.73 27.42 19.27
CA GLN A 399 -21.30 26.02 19.22
C GLN A 399 -21.71 25.32 17.90
N VAL A 400 -22.83 25.74 17.29
CA VAL A 400 -23.24 25.25 15.97
C VAL A 400 -22.24 25.69 14.88
N ILE A 401 -21.73 26.93 14.96
CA ILE A 401 -20.69 27.43 14.05
C ILE A 401 -19.40 26.62 14.21
N GLU A 402 -18.94 26.43 15.45
CA GLU A 402 -17.73 25.65 15.75
C GLU A 402 -17.83 24.22 15.20
N ALA A 403 -18.99 23.57 15.34
CA ALA A 403 -19.23 22.24 14.77
C ALA A 403 -19.21 22.24 13.23
N LEU A 404 -19.74 23.29 12.59
CA LEU A 404 -19.72 23.45 11.14
C LEU A 404 -18.29 23.73 10.61
N GLU A 405 -17.49 24.49 11.34
CA GLU A 405 -16.09 24.77 11.01
C GLU A 405 -15.22 23.51 11.12
N GLN A 406 -15.40 22.71 12.18
CA GLN A 406 -14.74 21.40 12.33
C GLN A 406 -15.09 20.44 11.18
N TYR A 407 -16.34 20.45 10.73
CA TYR A 407 -16.73 19.66 9.56
C TYR A 407 -16.00 20.11 8.29
N ARG A 408 -15.87 21.42 8.07
CA ARG A 408 -15.19 21.96 6.88
C ARG A 408 -13.69 21.64 6.88
N SER A 409 -13.01 21.81 8.01
CA SER A 409 -11.58 21.50 8.13
C SER A 409 -11.27 20.00 7.97
N GLY A 410 -12.16 19.13 8.46
CA GLY A 410 -12.01 17.68 8.30
C GLY A 410 -12.09 17.19 6.85
N VAL A 411 -12.91 17.83 6.00
CA VAL A 411 -13.01 17.49 4.58
C VAL A 411 -11.76 17.95 3.81
N GLU A 412 -11.26 19.13 4.11
CA GLU A 412 -10.06 19.69 3.47
C GLU A 412 -8.80 18.85 3.77
N ASP A 413 -8.69 18.27 4.97
CA ASP A 413 -7.57 17.39 5.35
C ASP A 413 -7.59 16.05 4.59
N LEU A 414 -8.77 15.45 4.40
CA LEU A 414 -8.91 14.22 3.61
C LEU A 414 -8.53 14.45 2.14
N ASP A 415 -9.02 15.52 1.52
CA ASP A 415 -8.65 15.88 0.13
C ASP A 415 -7.16 16.21 0.00
N ARG A 416 -6.55 16.79 1.04
CA ARG A 416 -5.11 17.04 1.08
C ARG A 416 -4.33 15.74 1.16
N ARG A 417 -4.70 14.81 2.03
CA ARG A 417 -4.04 13.51 2.20
C ARG A 417 -4.16 12.66 0.95
N ALA A 418 -5.34 12.64 0.30
CA ALA A 418 -5.53 11.96 -0.98
C ALA A 418 -4.59 12.52 -2.06
N ARG A 419 -4.49 13.85 -2.21
CA ARG A 419 -3.55 14.47 -3.17
C ARG A 419 -2.08 14.17 -2.87
N LEU A 420 -1.69 14.16 -1.60
CA LEU A 420 -0.32 13.83 -1.20
C LEU A 420 -0.01 12.34 -1.44
N SER A 421 -0.98 11.45 -1.21
CA SER A 421 -0.86 10.03 -1.53
C SER A 421 -0.62 9.83 -3.03
N GLU A 422 -1.41 10.49 -3.88
CA GLU A 422 -1.27 10.42 -5.34
C GLU A 422 0.09 10.95 -5.82
N GLN A 423 0.53 12.09 -5.29
CA GLN A 423 1.83 12.66 -5.62
C GLN A 423 2.98 11.71 -5.27
N LYS A 424 2.90 11.06 -4.09
CA LYS A 424 3.92 10.11 -3.65
C LYS A 424 3.87 8.78 -4.38
N LEU A 425 2.70 8.37 -4.86
CA LEU A 425 2.56 7.22 -5.76
C LEU A 425 3.30 7.49 -7.08
N GLN A 426 3.05 8.63 -7.72
CA GLN A 426 3.69 8.99 -8.98
C GLN A 426 5.22 9.06 -8.86
N GLU A 427 5.73 9.71 -7.80
CA GLU A 427 7.17 9.74 -7.48
C GLU A 427 7.74 8.32 -7.28
N GLY A 428 6.99 7.46 -6.58
CA GLY A 428 7.37 6.06 -6.37
C GLY A 428 7.46 5.27 -7.68
N ILE A 429 6.48 5.40 -8.57
CA ILE A 429 6.46 4.72 -9.88
C ILE A 429 7.66 5.12 -10.73
N GLU A 430 7.94 6.42 -10.83
CA GLU A 430 9.09 6.93 -11.59
C GLU A 430 10.42 6.36 -11.06
N LEU A 431 10.58 6.29 -9.73
CA LEU A 431 11.75 5.70 -9.09
C LEU A 431 11.84 4.18 -9.28
N VAL A 432 10.72 3.45 -9.32
CA VAL A 432 10.70 2.01 -9.64
C VAL A 432 11.16 1.77 -11.08
N GLU A 433 10.76 2.61 -12.04
CA GLU A 433 11.22 2.53 -13.42
C GLU A 433 12.73 2.82 -13.56
N GLU A 434 13.24 3.81 -12.83
CA GLU A 434 14.67 4.10 -12.74
C GLU A 434 15.46 2.95 -12.10
N TYR A 435 14.97 2.41 -10.99
CA TYR A 435 15.54 1.23 -10.33
C TYR A 435 15.62 0.04 -11.30
N THR A 436 14.55 -0.23 -12.04
CA THR A 436 14.49 -1.35 -12.99
C THR A 436 15.52 -1.18 -14.12
N ARG A 437 15.69 0.05 -14.64
CA ARG A 437 16.73 0.35 -15.64
C ARG A 437 18.13 0.20 -15.07
N SER A 438 18.37 0.72 -13.87
CA SER A 438 19.66 0.61 -13.17
C SER A 438 20.05 -0.84 -12.91
N ARG A 439 19.09 -1.68 -12.49
CA ARG A 439 19.29 -3.13 -12.33
C ARG A 439 19.73 -3.81 -13.63
N ALA A 440 19.09 -3.49 -14.76
CA ALA A 440 19.48 -4.06 -16.05
C ALA A 440 20.91 -3.68 -16.46
N VAL A 441 21.35 -2.46 -16.14
CA VAL A 441 22.74 -2.02 -16.35
C VAL A 441 23.71 -2.80 -15.46
N VAL A 442 23.39 -2.99 -14.18
CA VAL A 442 24.18 -3.80 -13.26
C VAL A 442 24.33 -5.24 -13.76
N GLU A 443 23.24 -5.86 -14.22
CA GLU A 443 23.28 -7.21 -14.79
C GLU A 443 24.15 -7.29 -16.06
N GLN A 444 24.06 -6.29 -16.94
CA GLN A 444 24.93 -6.20 -18.12
C GLN A 444 26.41 -6.05 -17.74
N LEU A 445 26.73 -5.16 -16.80
CA LEU A 445 28.11 -4.94 -16.33
C LEU A 445 28.69 -6.19 -15.67
N ARG A 446 27.87 -6.96 -14.93
CA ARG A 446 28.25 -8.26 -14.39
C ARG A 446 28.63 -9.23 -15.50
N HIS A 447 27.85 -9.32 -16.58
CA HIS A 447 28.19 -10.17 -17.73
C HIS A 447 29.47 -9.70 -18.45
N GLU A 448 29.64 -8.40 -18.68
CA GLU A 448 30.86 -7.87 -19.30
C GLU A 448 32.11 -8.12 -18.45
N LEU A 449 31.98 -7.95 -17.13
CA LEU A 449 33.05 -8.25 -16.19
C LEU A 449 33.39 -9.75 -16.21
N MET A 450 32.38 -10.61 -16.30
CA MET A 450 32.54 -12.06 -16.44
C MET A 450 33.42 -12.43 -17.63
N ASP A 451 33.17 -11.82 -18.79
CA ASP A 451 33.92 -12.07 -20.02
C ASP A 451 35.38 -11.59 -19.90
N LEU A 452 35.62 -10.47 -19.22
CA LEU A 452 36.95 -9.93 -18.97
C LEU A 452 37.74 -10.81 -17.97
N GLU A 453 37.11 -11.24 -16.88
CA GLU A 453 37.71 -12.14 -15.89
C GLU A 453 38.12 -13.48 -16.50
N TRP A 454 37.38 -13.97 -17.50
CA TRP A 454 37.76 -15.15 -18.26
C TRP A 454 39.05 -14.97 -19.08
N GLN A 455 39.22 -13.78 -19.67
CA GLN A 455 40.33 -13.47 -20.56
C GLN A 455 41.63 -13.15 -19.80
N VAL A 456 41.53 -12.43 -18.67
CA VAL A 456 42.69 -11.92 -17.94
C VAL A 456 43.22 -12.93 -16.93
N LYS A 457 44.47 -13.40 -17.10
CA LYS A 457 45.06 -14.37 -16.15
C LYS A 457 45.59 -13.67 -14.89
N GLY A 458 45.48 -14.37 -13.76
CA GLY A 458 45.88 -13.86 -12.44
C GLY A 458 47.36 -13.42 -12.31
N TYR A 459 48.26 -13.90 -13.17
CA TYR A 459 49.67 -13.51 -13.19
C TYR A 459 49.99 -12.34 -14.14
N GLU A 460 49.02 -11.85 -14.91
CA GLU A 460 49.26 -10.77 -15.86
C GLU A 460 49.59 -9.43 -15.17
N SER A 461 50.25 -8.55 -15.93
CA SER A 461 50.68 -7.24 -15.45
C SER A 461 49.48 -6.39 -15.02
N ALA A 462 49.73 -5.43 -14.14
CA ALA A 462 48.70 -4.48 -13.73
C ALA A 462 48.06 -3.77 -14.93
N ASP A 463 48.84 -3.44 -15.97
CA ASP A 463 48.36 -2.75 -17.16
C ASP A 463 47.33 -3.57 -17.96
N HIS A 464 47.50 -4.90 -18.05
CA HIS A 464 46.51 -5.79 -18.68
C HIS A 464 45.26 -5.99 -17.81
N LYS A 465 45.38 -5.83 -16.49
CA LYS A 465 44.25 -5.93 -15.54
C LYS A 465 43.44 -4.64 -15.41
N ARG A 466 44.00 -3.47 -15.78
CA ARG A 466 43.32 -2.16 -15.64
C ARG A 466 41.92 -2.11 -16.25
N PRO A 467 41.65 -2.66 -17.46
CA PRO A 467 40.30 -2.65 -18.02
C PRO A 467 39.28 -3.41 -17.15
N MET A 468 39.69 -4.57 -16.63
CA MET A 468 38.86 -5.39 -15.72
C MET A 468 38.61 -4.65 -14.40
N TRP A 469 39.63 -4.05 -13.78
CA TRP A 469 39.46 -3.26 -12.56
C TRP A 469 38.59 -2.01 -12.77
N ALA A 470 38.72 -1.34 -13.91
CA ALA A 470 37.86 -0.20 -14.25
C ALA A 470 36.39 -0.64 -14.35
N LYS A 471 36.13 -1.81 -14.96
CA LYS A 471 34.79 -2.39 -15.04
C LYS A 471 34.25 -2.83 -13.67
N GLN A 472 35.11 -3.37 -12.78
CA GLN A 472 34.74 -3.67 -11.39
C GLN A 472 34.32 -2.41 -10.62
N THR A 473 35.07 -1.31 -10.78
CA THR A 473 34.70 -0.02 -10.18
C THR A 473 33.38 0.51 -10.74
N GLU A 474 33.19 0.48 -12.06
CA GLU A 474 31.95 0.90 -12.72
C GLU A 474 30.74 0.08 -12.23
N LEU A 475 30.89 -1.24 -12.09
CA LEU A 475 29.87 -2.11 -11.51
C LEU A 475 29.53 -1.70 -10.07
N ALA A 476 30.55 -1.50 -9.22
CA ALA A 476 30.34 -1.12 -7.82
C ALA A 476 29.63 0.24 -7.68
N GLU A 477 29.94 1.21 -8.54
CA GLU A 477 29.28 2.52 -8.56
C GLU A 477 27.79 2.40 -8.92
N HIS A 478 27.46 1.64 -9.97
CA HIS A 478 26.06 1.41 -10.35
C HIS A 478 25.29 0.54 -9.36
N GLU A 479 25.95 -0.40 -8.67
CA GLU A 479 25.31 -1.15 -7.58
C GLU A 479 24.90 -0.21 -6.44
N VAL A 480 25.75 0.76 -6.06
CA VAL A 480 25.39 1.76 -5.03
C VAL A 480 24.21 2.62 -5.48
N GLU A 481 24.22 3.12 -6.72
CA GLU A 481 23.12 3.90 -7.29
C GLU A 481 21.80 3.10 -7.30
N MET A 482 21.84 1.85 -7.74
CA MET A 482 20.69 0.94 -7.76
C MET A 482 20.09 0.77 -6.35
N HIS A 483 20.92 0.60 -5.31
CA HIS A 483 20.45 0.48 -3.93
C HIS A 483 19.84 1.79 -3.39
N GLN A 484 20.37 2.94 -3.79
CA GLN A 484 19.79 4.24 -3.44
C GLN A 484 18.41 4.43 -4.07
N LEU A 485 18.26 4.09 -5.35
CA LEU A 485 16.98 4.13 -6.07
C LEU A 485 15.94 3.22 -5.43
N PHE A 486 16.32 1.98 -5.06
CA PHE A 486 15.44 1.07 -4.32
C PHE A 486 14.93 1.70 -3.01
N SER A 487 15.84 2.27 -2.22
CA SER A 487 15.48 2.89 -0.93
C SER A 487 14.55 4.09 -1.12
N ALA A 488 14.84 4.94 -2.11
CA ALA A 488 14.01 6.11 -2.43
C ALA A 488 12.60 5.70 -2.90
N ALA A 489 12.51 4.72 -3.82
CA ALA A 489 11.25 4.19 -4.31
C ALA A 489 10.40 3.61 -3.17
N ALA A 490 11.00 2.78 -2.31
CA ALA A 490 10.30 2.20 -1.17
C ALA A 490 9.78 3.29 -0.20
N GLN A 491 10.59 4.32 0.09
CA GLN A 491 10.17 5.44 0.94
C GLN A 491 9.01 6.24 0.35
N ALA A 492 9.04 6.53 -0.95
CA ALA A 492 7.97 7.26 -1.63
C ALA A 492 6.64 6.47 -1.58
N LEU A 493 6.68 5.17 -1.91
CA LEU A 493 5.51 4.29 -1.88
C LEU A 493 4.96 4.10 -0.47
N MET A 494 5.82 3.89 0.54
CA MET A 494 5.40 3.83 1.95
C MET A 494 4.78 5.16 2.41
N ALA A 495 5.30 6.30 1.97
CA ALA A 495 4.71 7.60 2.27
C ALA A 495 3.31 7.75 1.62
N SER A 496 3.13 7.26 0.39
CA SER A 496 1.82 7.23 -0.27
C SER A 496 0.78 6.44 0.54
N ILE A 497 1.16 5.23 0.98
CA ILE A 497 0.33 4.35 1.84
C ILE A 497 0.07 5.01 3.20
N GLY A 498 1.05 5.72 3.76
CA GLY A 498 0.89 6.47 5.01
C GLY A 498 -0.13 7.61 4.94
N PHE A 499 -0.28 8.24 3.77
CA PHE A 499 -1.32 9.24 3.52
C PHE A 499 -2.69 8.61 3.23
N ASN A 500 -2.74 7.51 2.47
CA ASN A 500 -3.95 6.75 2.16
C ASN A 500 -3.68 5.23 2.25
N PRO A 501 -4.07 4.56 3.36
CA PRO A 501 -3.85 3.12 3.53
C PRO A 501 -4.59 2.23 2.51
N ASP A 502 -5.65 2.75 1.90
CA ASP A 502 -6.47 2.04 0.90
C ASP A 502 -5.96 2.27 -0.54
N ASN A 503 -4.75 2.83 -0.71
CA ASN A 503 -4.11 2.96 -2.02
C ASN A 503 -3.51 1.61 -2.46
N ASP A 504 -4.35 0.77 -3.06
CA ASP A 504 -3.97 -0.57 -3.54
C ASP A 504 -2.89 -0.54 -4.63
N GLU A 505 -2.83 0.53 -5.43
CA GLU A 505 -1.81 0.71 -6.48
C GLU A 505 -0.43 0.93 -5.85
N ALA A 506 -0.33 1.82 -4.85
CA ALA A 506 0.91 2.02 -4.10
C ALA A 506 1.38 0.74 -3.38
N CYS A 507 0.43 -0.04 -2.85
CA CYS A 507 0.73 -1.33 -2.24
C CYS A 507 1.29 -2.33 -3.26
N ASN A 508 0.66 -2.47 -4.42
CA ASN A 508 1.12 -3.38 -5.47
C ASN A 508 2.48 -2.98 -6.06
N GLU A 509 2.75 -1.69 -6.26
CA GLU A 509 4.06 -1.24 -6.75
C GLU A 509 5.16 -1.43 -5.70
N LEU A 510 4.83 -1.27 -4.40
CA LEU A 510 5.77 -1.61 -3.33
C LEU A 510 6.03 -3.12 -3.27
N ALA A 511 4.99 -3.94 -3.45
CA ALA A 511 5.14 -5.40 -3.57
C ALA A 511 6.00 -5.78 -4.78
N ARG A 512 5.87 -5.08 -5.92
CA ARG A 512 6.73 -5.28 -7.10
C ARG A 512 8.19 -4.95 -6.80
N LEU A 513 8.44 -3.87 -6.08
CA LEU A 513 9.79 -3.49 -5.69
C LEU A 513 10.44 -4.56 -4.80
N TYR A 514 9.71 -5.08 -3.80
CA TYR A 514 10.18 -6.17 -2.95
C TYR A 514 10.28 -7.51 -3.69
N TRP A 515 9.46 -7.73 -4.72
CA TRP A 515 9.53 -8.92 -5.56
C TRP A 515 10.90 -9.06 -6.23
N PHE A 516 11.49 -7.95 -6.69
CA PHE A 516 12.84 -7.97 -7.25
C PHE A 516 13.88 -8.49 -6.25
N LYS A 517 13.81 -8.06 -4.98
CA LYS A 517 14.71 -8.54 -3.93
C LYS A 517 14.45 -9.99 -3.52
N LEU A 518 13.18 -10.40 -3.51
CA LEU A 518 12.83 -11.79 -3.32
C LEU A 518 13.46 -12.68 -4.39
N ARG A 519 13.41 -12.28 -5.67
CA ARG A 519 14.06 -13.01 -6.76
C ARG A 519 15.59 -13.05 -6.63
N ASP A 520 16.20 -11.93 -6.25
CA ASP A 520 17.66 -11.88 -6.03
C ASP A 520 18.07 -12.90 -4.93
N ALA A 521 17.31 -12.97 -3.83
CA ALA A 521 17.52 -13.95 -2.77
C ALA A 521 17.31 -15.40 -3.23
N GLU A 522 16.31 -15.66 -4.08
CA GLU A 522 16.09 -16.99 -4.70
C GLU A 522 17.26 -17.42 -5.61
N GLU A 523 17.85 -16.49 -6.35
CA GLU A 523 18.96 -16.80 -7.27
C GLU A 523 20.23 -17.21 -6.55
N VAL A 524 20.50 -16.61 -5.39
CA VAL A 524 21.70 -16.89 -4.57
C VAL A 524 21.44 -17.88 -3.43
N ASP A 525 20.22 -18.43 -3.33
CA ASP A 525 19.79 -19.38 -2.29
C ASP A 525 19.95 -18.81 -0.85
N ASP A 526 19.69 -17.50 -0.67
CA ASP A 526 19.68 -16.84 0.64
C ASP A 526 18.31 -17.01 1.31
N GLU A 527 18.18 -18.04 2.14
CA GLU A 527 16.93 -18.37 2.85
C GLU A 527 16.48 -17.24 3.80
N GLY A 528 17.40 -16.48 4.38
CA GLY A 528 17.10 -15.40 5.31
C GLY A 528 16.45 -14.20 4.61
N GLU A 529 17.06 -13.72 3.53
CA GLU A 529 16.48 -12.66 2.71
C GLU A 529 15.20 -13.11 2.00
N TYR A 530 15.15 -14.37 1.55
CA TYR A 530 13.95 -14.95 0.95
C TYR A 530 12.74 -14.85 1.88
N ILE A 531 12.87 -15.31 3.13
CA ILE A 531 11.78 -15.25 4.12
C ILE A 531 11.35 -13.81 4.38
N TYR A 532 12.32 -12.90 4.54
CA TYR A 532 12.06 -11.49 4.82
C TYR A 532 11.29 -10.80 3.69
N TYR A 533 11.80 -10.86 2.46
CA TYR A 533 11.16 -10.19 1.32
C TYR A 533 9.86 -10.87 0.91
N ARG A 534 9.73 -12.19 1.09
CA ARG A 534 8.46 -12.88 0.86
C ARG A 534 7.37 -12.34 1.77
N GLY A 535 7.65 -12.18 3.06
CA GLY A 535 6.71 -11.60 4.02
C GLY A 535 6.30 -10.16 3.65
N LEU A 536 7.23 -9.36 3.12
CA LEU A 536 6.93 -8.01 2.65
C LEU A 536 6.07 -8.02 1.38
N VAL A 537 6.37 -8.87 0.39
CA VAL A 537 5.51 -9.02 -0.79
C VAL A 537 4.10 -9.43 -0.37
N GLU A 538 3.96 -10.43 0.51
CA GLU A 538 2.67 -10.89 1.00
C GLU A 538 1.88 -9.79 1.75
N ALA A 539 2.56 -8.93 2.52
CA ALA A 539 1.91 -7.84 3.26
C ALA A 539 1.32 -6.74 2.34
N TYR A 540 2.00 -6.43 1.24
CA TYR A 540 1.60 -5.35 0.33
C TYR A 540 0.89 -5.84 -0.94
N ASN A 541 0.87 -7.15 -1.21
CA ASN A 541 0.18 -7.71 -2.36
C ASN A 541 -1.33 -7.46 -2.27
N ARG A 542 -1.91 -6.96 -3.37
CA ARG A 542 -3.37 -6.79 -3.59
C ARG A 542 -3.81 -7.61 -4.82
N GLY A 543 -3.35 -8.85 -4.90
CA GLY A 543 -3.70 -9.83 -5.92
C GLY A 543 -2.75 -9.94 -7.12
N LEU A 544 -1.74 -9.06 -7.23
CA LEU A 544 -0.80 -9.06 -8.36
C LEU A 544 0.14 -10.27 -8.36
N PHE A 545 0.52 -10.77 -7.19
CA PHE A 545 1.53 -11.82 -7.03
C PHE A 545 0.95 -13.17 -6.55
N ASP A 546 -0.37 -13.36 -6.51
CA ASP A 546 -0.99 -14.58 -5.94
C ASP A 546 -0.50 -15.87 -6.60
N ASP A 547 -0.46 -15.89 -7.94
CA ASP A 547 0.01 -17.04 -8.71
C ASP A 547 1.49 -17.31 -8.52
N LEU A 548 2.28 -16.23 -8.44
CA LEU A 548 3.71 -16.31 -8.24
C LEU A 548 4.05 -16.74 -6.81
N LEU A 549 3.38 -16.21 -5.79
CA LEU A 549 3.60 -16.55 -4.37
C LEU A 549 3.27 -18.02 -4.05
N ARG A 550 2.39 -18.66 -4.81
CA ARG A 550 2.19 -20.12 -4.74
C ARG A 550 3.46 -20.91 -5.04
N GLY A 551 4.42 -20.34 -5.75
CA GLY A 551 5.73 -20.94 -5.97
C GLY A 551 5.71 -22.16 -6.89
N GLU A 552 4.68 -22.28 -7.73
CA GLU A 552 4.57 -23.38 -8.69
C GLU A 552 5.31 -23.03 -10.00
N GLY A 553 6.20 -23.91 -10.42
CA GLY A 553 6.69 -23.98 -11.79
C GLY A 553 5.91 -25.03 -12.57
N ARG A 554 6.22 -25.17 -13.86
CA ARG A 554 5.61 -26.15 -14.74
C ARG A 554 6.68 -27.05 -15.32
N ILE A 555 6.39 -28.35 -15.42
CA ILE A 555 7.29 -29.30 -16.06
C ILE A 555 6.62 -29.98 -17.26
N ILE A 556 7.40 -30.14 -18.33
CA ILE A 556 7.05 -30.96 -19.50
C ILE A 556 8.02 -32.14 -19.53
N ILE A 557 7.51 -33.36 -19.59
CA ILE A 557 8.32 -34.58 -19.52
C ILE A 557 8.00 -35.47 -20.71
N ARG A 558 9.01 -35.75 -21.52
CA ARG A 558 8.92 -36.62 -22.70
C ARG A 558 9.92 -37.75 -22.60
N SER A 559 9.53 -38.93 -23.04
CA SER A 559 10.41 -40.09 -23.08
C SER A 559 10.35 -40.78 -24.44
N TYR A 560 11.45 -41.47 -24.77
CA TYR A 560 11.58 -42.23 -26.00
C TYR A 560 12.07 -43.66 -25.72
N PRO A 561 11.23 -44.70 -25.96
CA PRO A 561 9.85 -44.59 -26.44
C PRO A 561 8.93 -43.95 -25.36
N ALA A 562 7.72 -43.50 -25.74
CA ALA A 562 6.72 -42.91 -24.83
C ALA A 562 5.95 -43.97 -24.01
N ASP A 563 5.18 -43.58 -23.00
CA ASP A 563 4.48 -44.47 -22.05
C ASP A 563 5.32 -44.96 -20.86
N ALA A 564 6.32 -44.18 -20.45
CA ALA A 564 7.02 -44.39 -19.17
C ALA A 564 6.26 -43.77 -18.00
N ILE A 565 6.20 -44.50 -16.88
CA ILE A 565 5.69 -44.03 -15.59
C ILE A 565 6.71 -43.05 -15.01
N VAL A 566 6.25 -41.91 -14.51
CA VAL A 566 7.10 -40.87 -13.94
C VAL A 566 6.77 -40.66 -12.48
N THR A 567 7.77 -40.82 -11.64
CA THR A 567 7.73 -40.46 -10.23
C THR A 567 8.67 -39.30 -9.96
N ALA A 568 8.22 -38.30 -9.21
CA ALA A 568 9.03 -37.16 -8.81
C ALA A 568 9.28 -37.19 -7.30
N SER A 569 10.53 -36.97 -6.92
CA SER A 569 10.95 -36.85 -5.53
C SER A 569 11.75 -35.56 -5.37
N ARG A 570 11.46 -34.78 -4.33
CA ARG A 570 12.12 -33.50 -4.07
C ARG A 570 13.45 -33.73 -3.36
N TYR A 571 14.51 -33.05 -3.80
CA TYR A 571 15.75 -33.00 -3.03
C TYR A 571 15.60 -32.08 -1.81
N MET A 572 15.90 -32.62 -0.63
CA MET A 572 15.88 -31.91 0.64
C MET A 572 17.19 -32.17 1.38
N GLU A 573 17.71 -31.16 2.09
CA GLU A 573 18.92 -31.34 2.91
C GLU A 573 18.58 -32.13 4.19
N VAL A 574 19.20 -33.29 4.35
CA VAL A 574 19.12 -34.18 5.52
C VAL A 574 20.54 -34.64 5.85
N ASP A 575 20.97 -34.48 7.09
CA ASP A 575 22.33 -34.83 7.54
C ASP A 575 23.42 -34.28 6.60
N LEU A 576 23.31 -32.98 6.25
CA LEU A 576 24.23 -32.26 5.36
C LEU A 576 24.24 -32.74 3.89
N ARG A 577 23.28 -33.59 3.48
CA ARG A 577 23.20 -34.18 2.13
C ARG A 577 21.82 -33.97 1.51
N LEU A 578 21.78 -33.74 0.20
CA LEU A 578 20.55 -33.73 -0.57
C LEU A 578 20.03 -35.15 -0.76
N THR A 579 18.94 -35.45 -0.07
CA THR A 579 18.23 -36.73 -0.13
C THR A 579 16.88 -36.54 -0.80
N THR A 580 16.43 -37.52 -1.56
CA THR A 580 15.09 -37.50 -2.18
C THR A 580 14.02 -37.81 -1.12
N LEU A 581 13.10 -36.87 -0.93
CA LEU A 581 11.93 -36.97 -0.06
C LEU A 581 10.66 -36.60 -0.84
N MET A 582 9.48 -36.90 -0.28
CA MET A 582 8.17 -36.54 -0.86
C MET A 582 8.00 -37.08 -2.28
N GLU A 583 7.84 -38.40 -2.38
CA GLU A 583 7.64 -39.10 -3.65
C GLU A 583 6.18 -38.98 -4.11
N GLU A 584 5.98 -38.50 -5.33
CA GLU A 584 4.66 -38.39 -5.98
C GLU A 584 4.68 -38.93 -7.42
N GLU A 585 3.65 -39.67 -7.81
CA GLU A 585 3.49 -40.13 -9.18
C GLU A 585 2.88 -39.01 -10.04
N LEU A 586 3.60 -38.57 -11.07
CA LEU A 586 3.14 -37.52 -11.99
C LEU A 586 2.30 -38.07 -13.14
N GLY A 587 2.33 -39.38 -13.35
CA GLY A 587 1.60 -40.09 -14.40
C GLY A 587 2.51 -40.69 -15.47
N VAL A 588 2.01 -40.78 -16.70
CA VAL A 588 2.66 -41.48 -17.81
C VAL A 588 3.05 -40.51 -18.92
N THR A 589 4.29 -40.60 -19.40
CA THR A 589 4.80 -39.74 -20.49
C THR A 589 4.07 -39.96 -21.83
N PRO A 590 3.85 -38.91 -22.65
CA PRO A 590 4.29 -37.53 -22.45
C PRO A 590 3.40 -36.77 -21.46
N LEU A 591 4.03 -36.11 -20.49
CA LEU A 591 3.38 -35.23 -19.53
C LEU A 591 3.58 -33.77 -19.95
N ASN A 592 2.51 -32.98 -19.93
CA ASN A 592 2.54 -31.59 -20.35
C ASN A 592 2.04 -30.68 -19.22
N ASN A 593 2.83 -29.65 -18.90
CA ASN A 593 2.45 -28.55 -18.02
C ASN A 593 2.05 -28.99 -16.59
N ILE A 594 2.72 -30.02 -16.07
CA ILE A 594 2.47 -30.54 -14.73
C ILE A 594 2.98 -29.51 -13.71
N PRO A 595 2.14 -29.05 -12.76
CA PRO A 595 2.60 -28.15 -11.71
C PRO A 595 3.53 -28.90 -10.76
N LEU A 596 4.67 -28.29 -10.43
CA LEU A 596 5.58 -28.75 -9.37
C LEU A 596 6.01 -27.54 -8.55
N THR A 597 6.20 -27.72 -7.25
CA THR A 597 6.74 -26.63 -6.42
C THR A 597 8.17 -26.34 -6.83
N GLN A 598 8.55 -25.06 -6.76
CA GLN A 598 9.92 -24.60 -6.99
C GLN A 598 10.94 -25.42 -6.18
N GLY A 599 12.07 -25.74 -6.80
CA GLY A 599 13.18 -26.44 -6.18
C GLY A 599 13.85 -27.49 -7.08
N SER A 600 14.76 -28.25 -6.48
CA SER A 600 15.48 -29.34 -7.14
C SER A 600 14.73 -30.66 -6.97
N TRP A 601 14.55 -31.38 -8.07
CA TRP A 601 13.79 -32.62 -8.15
C TRP A 601 14.60 -33.73 -8.81
N GLN A 602 14.39 -34.95 -8.34
CA GLN A 602 14.75 -36.17 -9.03
C GLN A 602 13.49 -36.75 -9.67
N LEU A 603 13.54 -36.97 -10.98
CA LEU A 603 12.51 -37.70 -11.71
C LEU A 603 13.03 -39.11 -11.97
N THR A 604 12.27 -40.11 -11.57
CA THR A 604 12.52 -41.51 -11.90
C THR A 604 11.50 -41.94 -12.95
N LEU A 605 11.99 -42.28 -14.13
CA LEU A 605 11.16 -42.74 -15.24
C LEU A 605 11.35 -44.24 -15.43
N GLN A 606 10.25 -44.97 -15.34
CA GLN A 606 10.23 -46.44 -15.40
C GLN A 606 9.46 -46.92 -16.61
N ARG A 607 10.02 -47.94 -17.27
CA ARG A 607 9.39 -48.61 -18.39
C ARG A 607 9.80 -50.07 -18.47
N GLU A 608 8.83 -50.95 -18.61
CA GLU A 608 9.07 -52.38 -18.79
C GLU A 608 10.04 -52.66 -19.95
N GLY A 609 11.03 -53.51 -19.69
CA GLY A 609 12.06 -53.91 -20.66
C GLY A 609 13.26 -52.96 -20.76
N TYR A 610 13.26 -51.84 -20.04
CA TYR A 610 14.36 -50.87 -20.03
C TYR A 610 14.88 -50.64 -18.61
N ARG A 611 16.11 -50.13 -18.47
CA ARG A 611 16.62 -49.67 -17.18
C ARG A 611 15.97 -48.35 -16.81
N ASP A 612 15.65 -48.18 -15.52
CA ASP A 612 15.12 -46.92 -14.98
C ASP A 612 16.03 -45.74 -15.30
N VAL A 613 15.40 -44.62 -15.66
CA VAL A 613 16.11 -43.37 -16.01
C VAL A 613 15.94 -42.37 -14.87
N ILE A 614 17.06 -41.86 -14.36
CA ILE A 614 17.08 -40.78 -13.39
C ILE A 614 17.35 -39.47 -14.13
N VAL A 615 16.46 -38.49 -13.98
CA VAL A 615 16.65 -37.13 -14.48
C VAL A 615 16.65 -36.15 -13.31
N CYS A 616 17.65 -35.29 -13.22
CA CYS A 616 17.63 -34.16 -12.29
C CYS A 616 16.95 -32.97 -12.98
N ALA A 617 15.99 -32.35 -12.30
CA ALA A 617 15.28 -31.16 -12.80
C ALA A 617 15.31 -30.04 -11.75
N ARG A 618 15.66 -28.83 -12.17
CA ARG A 618 15.41 -27.60 -11.40
C ARG A 618 14.10 -27.00 -11.90
N VAL A 619 13.14 -26.83 -11.00
CA VAL A 619 11.85 -26.20 -11.27
C VAL A 619 11.92 -24.81 -10.67
N ASP A 620 11.88 -23.79 -11.53
CA ASP A 620 11.83 -22.39 -11.11
C ASP A 620 10.39 -21.87 -11.22
N ARG A 621 10.05 -20.90 -10.37
CA ARG A 621 8.68 -20.39 -10.22
C ARG A 621 8.19 -19.69 -11.48
N GLY A 622 7.00 -20.06 -11.95
CA GLY A 622 6.41 -19.50 -13.17
C GLY A 622 7.13 -19.89 -14.46
N GLU A 623 8.23 -20.64 -14.37
CA GLU A 623 8.97 -21.12 -15.53
C GLU A 623 8.50 -22.51 -15.96
N VAL A 624 8.81 -22.85 -17.21
CA VAL A 624 8.54 -24.17 -17.79
C VAL A 624 9.86 -24.92 -17.95
N THR A 625 10.07 -25.94 -17.12
CA THR A 625 11.20 -26.87 -17.24
C THR A 625 10.86 -27.95 -18.25
N ASP A 626 11.68 -28.08 -19.30
CA ASP A 626 11.48 -29.09 -20.35
C ASP A 626 12.50 -30.23 -20.21
N VAL A 627 11.98 -31.43 -19.95
CA VAL A 627 12.74 -32.67 -19.81
C VAL A 627 12.41 -33.63 -20.94
N ALA A 628 13.44 -34.10 -21.64
CA ALA A 628 13.34 -35.17 -22.61
C ALA A 628 14.46 -36.20 -22.37
N CYS A 629 14.12 -37.49 -22.34
CA CYS A 629 15.11 -38.56 -22.19
C CYS A 629 14.81 -39.76 -23.08
N ARG A 630 15.83 -40.61 -23.28
CA ARG A 630 15.72 -41.88 -24.00
C ARG A 630 15.80 -43.03 -23.00
N PHE A 631 15.23 -44.17 -23.38
CA PHE A 631 15.39 -45.42 -22.65
C PHE A 631 16.40 -46.32 -23.34
N PHE A 632 17.17 -47.03 -22.53
CA PHE A 632 18.14 -48.03 -22.97
C PHE A 632 18.00 -49.28 -22.10
N THR A 633 18.25 -50.43 -22.70
CA THR A 633 18.23 -51.72 -22.03
C THR A 633 19.46 -51.92 -21.14
N GLU A 634 19.38 -52.89 -20.23
CA GLU A 634 20.51 -53.33 -19.39
C GLU A 634 21.75 -53.68 -20.23
N ASP A 635 21.58 -54.36 -21.36
CA ASP A 635 22.66 -54.77 -22.25
C ASP A 635 23.29 -53.58 -23.01
N GLU A 636 22.47 -52.61 -23.43
CA GLU A 636 22.96 -51.39 -24.08
C GLU A 636 23.80 -50.54 -23.12
N ILE A 637 23.31 -50.34 -21.88
CA ILE A 637 24.01 -49.52 -20.86
C ILE A 637 25.14 -50.31 -20.19
N GLY A 638 25.07 -51.64 -20.11
CA GLY A 638 26.06 -52.48 -19.44
C GLY A 638 26.07 -52.35 -17.91
N ALA A 639 26.49 -53.41 -17.23
CA ALA A 639 26.45 -53.51 -15.77
C ALA A 639 27.36 -52.50 -15.03
N HIS A 640 28.38 -51.98 -15.70
CA HIS A 640 29.39 -51.09 -15.10
C HIS A 640 29.17 -49.60 -15.41
N TYR A 641 28.19 -49.25 -16.25
CA TYR A 641 27.92 -47.86 -16.61
C TYR A 641 26.55 -47.40 -16.11
N LEU A 642 26.44 -46.09 -15.98
CA LEU A 642 25.27 -45.33 -15.60
C LEU A 642 24.86 -44.44 -16.78
N TYR A 643 23.56 -44.21 -16.93
CA TYR A 643 23.05 -43.32 -17.96
C TYR A 643 22.85 -41.91 -17.40
N VAL A 644 23.51 -40.94 -18.03
CA VAL A 644 23.31 -39.50 -17.79
C VAL A 644 22.52 -38.95 -18.98
N PRO A 645 21.25 -38.56 -18.79
CA PRO A 645 20.39 -38.08 -19.88
C PRO A 645 20.86 -36.77 -20.50
N SER A 646 20.57 -36.60 -21.78
CA SER A 646 20.81 -35.33 -22.48
C SER A 646 20.03 -34.17 -21.83
N GLY A 647 20.57 -32.95 -21.91
CA GLY A 647 19.84 -31.75 -21.50
C GLY A 647 20.71 -30.68 -20.85
N PRO A 648 20.11 -29.51 -20.56
CA PRO A 648 20.80 -28.38 -19.95
C PRO A 648 21.14 -28.65 -18.48
N PHE A 649 22.27 -28.10 -18.03
CA PHE A 649 22.67 -28.09 -16.63
C PHE A 649 23.45 -26.82 -16.29
N VAL A 650 23.48 -26.45 -15.01
CA VAL A 650 24.30 -25.33 -14.52
C VAL A 650 25.74 -25.79 -14.30
N MET A 651 26.66 -25.26 -15.10
CA MET A 651 28.11 -25.48 -14.99
C MET A 651 28.77 -24.30 -14.28
N GLY A 652 29.82 -24.55 -13.49
CA GLY A 652 30.58 -23.51 -12.80
C GLY A 652 29.82 -22.85 -11.64
N GLY A 653 30.15 -21.60 -11.33
CA GLY A 653 29.39 -20.75 -10.40
C GLY A 653 29.67 -20.98 -8.92
N ASP A 654 30.93 -21.20 -8.56
CA ASP A 654 31.38 -21.35 -7.17
C ASP A 654 32.40 -20.26 -6.83
N ASP A 655 31.92 -19.18 -6.23
CA ASP A 655 32.70 -17.96 -5.96
C ASP A 655 33.85 -18.20 -4.98
N ALA A 656 33.75 -19.21 -4.12
CA ALA A 656 34.83 -19.57 -3.21
C ALA A 656 35.96 -20.35 -3.91
N CYS A 657 35.71 -20.93 -5.08
CA CYS A 657 36.68 -21.69 -5.85
C CYS A 657 37.23 -20.83 -6.99
N THR A 658 38.37 -20.18 -6.76
CA THR A 658 39.01 -19.29 -7.75
C THR A 658 39.38 -19.96 -9.07
N SER A 659 39.51 -21.29 -9.11
CA SER A 659 39.75 -22.02 -10.36
C SER A 659 38.46 -22.39 -11.10
N ALA A 660 37.28 -22.30 -10.47
CA ALA A 660 36.01 -22.66 -11.07
C ALA A 660 35.73 -21.84 -12.33
N ARG A 661 34.99 -22.45 -13.27
CA ARG A 661 34.42 -21.70 -14.38
C ARG A 661 33.31 -20.80 -13.86
N VAL A 662 33.06 -19.69 -14.56
CA VAL A 662 31.91 -18.88 -14.23
C VAL A 662 30.61 -19.62 -14.54
N ARG A 663 29.56 -19.31 -13.77
CA ARG A 663 28.24 -19.89 -13.88
C ARG A 663 27.69 -19.73 -15.29
N ARG A 664 27.30 -20.84 -15.92
CA ARG A 664 26.62 -20.84 -17.23
C ARG A 664 25.74 -22.06 -17.42
N VAL A 665 24.67 -21.93 -18.19
CA VAL A 665 23.86 -23.07 -18.62
C VAL A 665 24.51 -23.72 -19.85
N THR A 666 24.86 -25.00 -19.75
CA THR A 666 25.47 -25.78 -20.83
C THR A 666 24.64 -27.02 -21.10
N GLU A 667 24.59 -27.47 -22.35
CA GLU A 667 23.90 -28.70 -22.74
C GLU A 667 24.89 -29.83 -22.98
N VAL A 668 24.61 -31.00 -22.40
CA VAL A 668 25.40 -32.23 -22.58
C VAL A 668 24.49 -33.29 -23.17
N SER A 669 24.96 -33.98 -24.20
CA SER A 669 24.26 -35.09 -24.87
C SER A 669 24.10 -36.31 -23.95
N ASP A 670 23.34 -37.31 -24.39
CA ASP A 670 23.25 -38.59 -23.69
C ASP A 670 24.63 -39.23 -23.51
N LEU A 671 24.92 -39.73 -22.31
CA LEU A 671 26.23 -40.25 -21.95
C LEU A 671 26.10 -41.51 -21.09
N PHE A 672 26.91 -42.53 -21.37
CA PHE A 672 27.12 -43.64 -20.43
C PHE A 672 28.45 -43.45 -19.72
N VAL A 673 28.43 -43.29 -18.41
CA VAL A 673 29.62 -43.04 -17.57
C VAL A 673 29.90 -44.23 -16.67
N SER A 674 31.16 -44.62 -16.49
CA SER A 674 31.50 -45.72 -15.59
C SER A 674 31.15 -45.36 -14.15
N ARG A 675 30.59 -46.34 -13.42
CA ARG A 675 30.14 -46.15 -12.03
C ARG A 675 31.29 -45.77 -11.08
N TYR A 676 32.47 -46.32 -11.34
CA TYR A 676 33.71 -46.11 -10.57
C TYR A 676 34.83 -45.64 -11.51
N PRO A 677 35.90 -45.00 -10.98
CA PRO A 677 37.14 -44.83 -11.71
C PRO A 677 37.77 -46.19 -12.06
N VAL A 678 38.61 -46.19 -13.11
CA VAL A 678 39.34 -47.40 -13.54
C VAL A 678 40.24 -47.87 -12.41
N THR A 679 40.18 -49.16 -12.11
CA THR A 679 40.90 -49.77 -11.00
C THR A 679 42.29 -50.25 -11.39
N CYS A 680 43.17 -50.42 -10.39
CA CYS A 680 44.49 -51.01 -10.59
C CYS A 680 44.40 -52.40 -11.27
N GLY A 681 43.40 -53.22 -10.92
CA GLY A 681 43.19 -54.54 -11.51
C GLY A 681 42.81 -54.48 -13.00
N GLU A 682 41.91 -53.55 -13.37
CA GLU A 682 41.54 -53.32 -14.77
C GLU A 682 42.73 -52.80 -15.59
N TYR A 683 43.48 -51.84 -15.04
CA TYR A 683 44.66 -51.30 -15.70
C TYR A 683 45.82 -52.31 -15.79
N LEU A 684 45.96 -53.21 -14.81
CA LEU A 684 46.93 -54.30 -14.87
C LEU A 684 46.65 -55.25 -16.04
N ALA A 685 45.37 -55.55 -16.33
CA ALA A 685 44.99 -56.36 -17.47
C ALA A 685 45.42 -55.70 -18.80
N PHE A 686 45.27 -54.38 -18.92
CA PHE A 686 45.77 -53.60 -20.05
C PHE A 686 47.28 -53.75 -20.23
N VAL A 687 48.05 -53.54 -19.16
CA VAL A 687 49.51 -53.62 -19.21
C VAL A 687 49.97 -55.03 -19.57
N GLN A 688 49.32 -56.08 -19.03
CA GLN A 688 49.66 -57.48 -19.32
C GLN A 688 49.34 -57.87 -20.77
N ASP A 689 48.21 -57.43 -21.30
CA ASP A 689 47.87 -57.65 -22.72
C ASP A 689 48.86 -56.93 -23.64
N LEU A 690 49.20 -55.67 -23.31
CA LEU A 690 50.16 -54.90 -24.09
C LEU A 690 51.54 -55.53 -24.04
N ASP A 691 51.96 -56.10 -22.90
CA ASP A 691 53.26 -56.77 -22.75
C ASP A 691 53.40 -58.00 -23.64
N ALA A 692 52.28 -58.69 -23.95
CA ALA A 692 52.29 -59.82 -24.86
C ALA A 692 52.54 -59.42 -26.32
N VAL A 693 52.29 -58.17 -26.69
CA VAL A 693 52.40 -57.65 -28.07
C VAL A 693 53.60 -56.73 -28.24
N ASP A 694 53.79 -55.79 -27.30
CA ASP A 694 54.87 -54.81 -27.26
C ASP A 694 55.36 -54.59 -25.81
N PRO A 695 56.36 -55.37 -25.35
CA PRO A 695 56.91 -55.28 -24.00
C PRO A 695 57.47 -53.90 -23.64
N GLN A 696 58.02 -53.16 -24.63
CA GLN A 696 58.61 -51.85 -24.38
C GLN A 696 57.51 -50.81 -24.16
N ALA A 697 56.46 -50.85 -24.97
CA ALA A 697 55.29 -50.00 -24.79
C ALA A 697 54.54 -50.32 -23.48
N ALA A 698 54.48 -51.58 -23.07
CA ALA A 698 53.92 -51.99 -21.78
C ALA A 698 54.73 -51.43 -20.61
N GLN A 699 56.06 -51.62 -20.61
CA GLN A 699 56.96 -51.10 -19.58
C GLN A 699 56.87 -49.56 -19.45
N ALA A 700 56.67 -48.84 -20.56
CA ALA A 700 56.50 -47.39 -20.55
C ALA A 700 55.19 -46.93 -19.87
N ARG A 701 54.18 -47.80 -19.74
CA ARG A 701 52.86 -47.47 -19.20
C ARG A 701 52.60 -48.02 -17.80
N VAL A 702 53.59 -48.69 -17.23
CA VAL A 702 53.53 -49.14 -15.84
C VAL A 702 53.51 -47.93 -14.90
N PRO A 703 52.62 -47.91 -13.88
CA PRO A 703 52.52 -46.84 -12.91
C PRO A 703 53.84 -46.41 -12.28
N ARG A 704 54.03 -45.11 -12.09
CA ARG A 704 55.24 -44.51 -11.50
C ARG A 704 54.92 -43.26 -10.68
N LEU A 705 55.73 -43.00 -9.65
CA LEU A 705 55.62 -41.82 -8.77
C LEU A 705 55.80 -40.49 -9.52
N LYS A 706 56.83 -40.43 -10.38
CA LYS A 706 57.17 -39.29 -11.24
C LYS A 706 57.71 -39.82 -12.56
N ALA A 707 57.72 -39.00 -13.61
CA ALA A 707 58.23 -39.41 -14.93
C ALA A 707 59.63 -40.06 -14.88
N GLN A 708 60.50 -39.59 -13.98
CA GLN A 708 61.88 -40.03 -13.79
C GLN A 708 62.08 -41.08 -12.67
N SER A 709 61.02 -41.51 -11.97
CA SER A 709 61.14 -42.51 -10.90
C SER A 709 61.11 -43.95 -11.45
N GLY A 710 61.49 -44.92 -10.60
CA GLY A 710 61.23 -46.32 -10.86
C GLY A 710 59.74 -46.65 -10.96
N TRP A 711 59.44 -47.82 -11.51
CA TRP A 711 58.08 -48.35 -11.65
C TRP A 711 57.55 -48.86 -10.31
N LEU A 712 56.27 -48.62 -10.05
CA LEU A 712 55.57 -49.08 -8.84
C LEU A 712 55.25 -50.57 -8.91
N TRP A 713 55.08 -51.10 -10.12
CA TRP A 713 54.79 -52.51 -10.36
C TRP A 713 55.99 -53.22 -10.96
N GLY A 714 56.19 -54.47 -10.53
CA GLY A 714 57.27 -55.34 -10.98
C GLY A 714 56.74 -56.46 -11.87
N ARG A 715 57.58 -57.48 -12.08
CA ARG A 715 57.17 -58.74 -12.70
C ARG A 715 57.11 -59.84 -11.64
N ASP A 716 56.11 -60.73 -11.76
CA ASP A 716 55.95 -61.91 -10.91
C ASP A 716 57.00 -63.00 -11.22
N ALA A 717 56.95 -64.11 -10.49
CA ALA A 717 57.83 -65.26 -10.71
C ALA A 717 57.67 -65.90 -12.11
N HIS A 718 56.58 -65.59 -12.82
CA HIS A 718 56.31 -66.05 -14.19
C HIS A 718 56.69 -65.00 -15.24
N GLY A 719 57.31 -63.89 -14.83
CA GLY A 719 57.77 -62.83 -15.72
C GLY A 719 56.64 -61.92 -16.22
N ARG A 720 55.41 -62.00 -15.69
CA ARG A 720 54.30 -61.11 -16.08
C ARG A 720 54.26 -59.90 -15.15
N PHE A 721 53.84 -58.74 -15.65
CA PHE A 721 53.63 -57.59 -14.76
C PHE A 721 52.63 -57.91 -13.66
N ALA A 722 52.96 -57.50 -12.43
CA ALA A 722 52.13 -57.70 -11.25
C ALA A 722 52.28 -56.53 -10.27
N MET A 723 51.17 -56.19 -9.62
CA MET A 723 51.15 -55.26 -8.49
C MET A 723 51.93 -55.84 -7.30
N PRO A 724 52.62 -55.00 -6.50
CA PRO A 724 53.25 -55.47 -5.27
C PRO A 724 52.18 -55.90 -4.26
N GLU A 725 52.42 -56.95 -3.46
CA GLU A 725 51.51 -57.30 -2.36
C GLU A 725 51.56 -56.25 -1.24
N VAL A 726 52.77 -55.79 -0.92
CA VAL A 726 53.07 -54.72 0.04
C VAL A 726 54.20 -53.89 -0.53
N ASP A 727 54.09 -52.57 -0.51
CA ASP A 727 55.15 -51.67 -0.99
C ASP A 727 56.21 -51.34 0.07
N SER A 728 57.18 -50.51 -0.30
CA SER A 728 58.30 -50.10 0.57
C SER A 728 57.86 -49.32 1.81
N GLU A 729 56.65 -48.76 1.80
CA GLU A 729 56.07 -48.02 2.92
C GLU A 729 55.17 -48.92 3.79
N GLY A 730 55.11 -50.23 3.49
CA GLY A 730 54.31 -51.19 4.25
C GLY A 730 52.83 -51.19 3.87
N LEU A 731 52.45 -50.51 2.79
CA LEU A 731 51.07 -50.39 2.35
C LEU A 731 50.69 -51.60 1.47
N ARG A 732 49.59 -52.28 1.82
CA ARG A 732 49.07 -53.44 1.08
C ARG A 732 48.23 -52.97 -0.10
N TRP A 733 48.64 -53.30 -1.32
CA TRP A 733 47.92 -52.90 -2.52
C TRP A 733 46.69 -53.78 -2.74
N ASP A 734 45.65 -53.16 -3.31
CA ASP A 734 44.37 -53.79 -3.59
C ASP A 734 44.02 -53.60 -5.07
N PRO A 735 43.64 -54.66 -5.81
CA PRO A 735 43.25 -54.51 -7.22
C PRO A 735 42.02 -53.62 -7.43
N TYR A 736 41.20 -53.39 -6.40
CA TYR A 736 40.02 -52.51 -6.45
C TYR A 736 40.31 -51.07 -6.04
N TRP A 737 41.57 -50.70 -5.83
CA TRP A 737 41.95 -49.29 -5.76
C TRP A 737 41.81 -48.63 -7.13
N PRO A 738 41.54 -47.32 -7.19
CA PRO A 738 41.68 -46.57 -8.43
C PRO A 738 43.11 -46.74 -8.95
N VAL A 739 43.29 -46.73 -10.27
CA VAL A 739 44.64 -46.68 -10.85
C VAL A 739 45.29 -45.34 -10.50
N LEU A 740 46.54 -45.40 -10.05
CA LEU A 740 47.37 -44.26 -9.64
C LEU A 740 48.69 -44.29 -10.40
N GLY A 741 49.40 -43.17 -10.45
CA GLY A 741 50.74 -43.11 -11.03
C GLY A 741 50.76 -43.23 -12.55
N VAL A 742 49.65 -42.89 -13.20
CA VAL A 742 49.46 -42.91 -14.65
C VAL A 742 49.30 -41.48 -15.17
N SER A 743 49.68 -41.25 -16.43
CA SER A 743 49.51 -39.98 -17.12
C SER A 743 48.20 -39.93 -17.92
N PHE A 744 47.86 -38.75 -18.46
CA PHE A 744 46.72 -38.63 -19.38
C PHE A 744 46.90 -39.48 -20.63
N ASP A 745 48.12 -39.50 -21.19
CA ASP A 745 48.42 -40.29 -22.39
C ASP A 745 48.31 -41.81 -22.14
N ASP A 746 48.61 -42.26 -20.91
CA ASP A 746 48.40 -43.63 -20.48
C ASP A 746 46.90 -43.97 -20.39
N ALA A 747 46.10 -43.06 -19.85
CA ALA A 747 44.65 -43.20 -19.75
C ALA A 747 43.98 -43.27 -21.14
N VAL A 748 44.44 -42.45 -22.10
CA VAL A 748 43.99 -42.52 -23.50
C VAL A 748 44.37 -43.86 -24.14
N ALA A 749 45.58 -44.36 -23.89
CA ALA A 749 46.02 -45.66 -24.42
C ALA A 749 45.18 -46.81 -23.84
N TYR A 750 44.83 -46.75 -22.55
CA TYR A 750 43.90 -47.69 -21.93
C TYR A 750 42.53 -47.65 -22.62
N CYS A 751 41.98 -46.47 -22.90
CA CYS A 751 40.69 -46.33 -23.60
C CYS A 751 40.71 -46.97 -25.00
N ALA A 752 41.81 -46.77 -25.74
CA ALA A 752 42.00 -47.38 -27.06
C ALA A 752 42.06 -48.92 -26.97
N TRP A 753 42.83 -49.46 -26.03
CA TRP A 753 42.90 -50.90 -25.78
C TRP A 753 41.54 -51.48 -25.37
N TYR A 754 40.85 -50.84 -24.45
CA TYR A 754 39.54 -51.31 -23.97
C TYR A 754 38.52 -51.33 -25.12
N THR A 755 38.57 -50.32 -25.98
CA THR A 755 37.75 -50.25 -27.19
C THR A 755 38.04 -51.41 -28.14
N GLU A 756 39.32 -51.68 -28.42
CA GLU A 756 39.72 -52.80 -29.28
C GLU A 756 39.33 -54.16 -28.69
N ARG A 757 39.51 -54.34 -27.38
CA ARG A 757 39.23 -55.59 -26.67
C ARG A 757 37.75 -55.91 -26.56
N THR A 758 36.90 -54.89 -26.37
CA THR A 758 35.46 -55.08 -26.09
C THR A 758 34.55 -54.75 -27.27
N GLY A 759 35.05 -53.99 -28.26
CA GLY A 759 34.24 -53.40 -29.32
C GLY A 759 33.40 -52.20 -28.88
N LEU A 760 33.46 -51.81 -27.60
CA LEU A 760 32.75 -50.65 -27.07
C LEU A 760 33.65 -49.41 -27.16
N MET A 761 33.24 -48.43 -27.95
CA MET A 761 33.97 -47.15 -28.07
C MET A 761 33.98 -46.41 -26.74
N VAL A 762 35.11 -46.44 -26.03
CA VAL A 762 35.30 -45.72 -24.76
C VAL A 762 36.32 -44.60 -24.90
N ARG A 763 36.12 -43.53 -24.14
CA ARG A 763 37.00 -42.37 -24.06
C ARG A 763 37.00 -41.77 -22.66
N LEU A 764 37.86 -40.79 -22.43
CA LEU A 764 37.79 -39.94 -21.25
C LEU A 764 36.60 -38.96 -21.38
N PRO A 765 35.97 -38.56 -20.26
CA PRO A 765 34.92 -37.55 -20.27
C PRO A 765 35.47 -36.17 -20.63
N THR A 766 34.66 -35.32 -21.25
CA THR A 766 34.94 -33.87 -21.26
C THR A 766 34.72 -33.27 -19.88
N GLU A 767 35.19 -32.04 -19.66
CA GLU A 767 34.95 -31.32 -18.40
C GLU A 767 33.45 -31.12 -18.13
N GLU A 768 32.68 -30.76 -19.16
CA GLU A 768 31.23 -30.58 -19.09
C GLU A 768 30.50 -31.89 -18.74
N GLU A 769 30.88 -33.00 -19.38
CA GLU A 769 30.30 -34.33 -19.15
C GLU A 769 30.58 -34.82 -17.73
N TRP A 770 31.83 -34.69 -17.27
CA TRP A 770 32.23 -35.09 -15.92
C TRP A 770 31.47 -34.29 -14.87
N GLU A 771 31.38 -32.97 -15.06
CA GLU A 771 30.75 -32.06 -14.11
C GLU A 771 29.25 -32.33 -13.99
N LYS A 772 28.53 -32.51 -15.12
CA LYS A 772 27.11 -32.90 -15.09
C LYS A 772 26.93 -34.26 -14.41
N ALA A 773 27.76 -35.25 -14.74
CA ALA A 773 27.68 -36.58 -14.13
C ALA A 773 27.89 -36.53 -12.60
N ALA A 774 28.69 -35.58 -12.10
CA ALA A 774 28.98 -35.40 -10.69
C ALA A 774 27.86 -34.69 -9.91
N ARG A 775 27.28 -33.61 -10.46
CA ARG A 775 26.37 -32.72 -9.70
C ARG A 775 24.90 -32.75 -10.15
N GLY A 776 24.57 -33.35 -11.29
CA GLY A 776 23.22 -33.24 -11.84
C GLY A 776 22.98 -31.89 -12.53
N THR A 777 21.80 -31.30 -12.31
CA THR A 777 21.36 -30.06 -12.98
C THR A 777 21.17 -28.87 -12.03
N ASP A 778 21.17 -29.11 -10.73
CA ASP A 778 20.82 -28.11 -9.70
C ASP A 778 21.98 -27.20 -9.27
N GLY A 779 23.20 -27.51 -9.69
CA GLY A 779 24.39 -26.71 -9.40
C GLY A 779 25.04 -26.98 -8.05
N ARG A 780 24.72 -28.11 -7.39
CA ARG A 780 25.31 -28.46 -6.10
C ARG A 780 26.85 -28.48 -6.10
N LEU A 781 27.46 -28.12 -4.97
CA LEU A 781 28.92 -27.97 -4.81
C LEU A 781 29.66 -29.32 -4.74
N TYR A 782 29.04 -30.32 -4.11
CA TYR A 782 29.54 -31.68 -3.94
C TYR A 782 28.54 -32.67 -4.52
N PRO A 783 28.95 -33.90 -4.88
CA PRO A 783 28.03 -34.91 -5.41
C PRO A 783 26.79 -35.15 -4.53
N TRP A 784 26.98 -35.06 -3.21
CA TRP A 784 25.92 -35.22 -2.22
C TRP A 784 25.16 -33.94 -1.85
N GLY A 785 25.57 -32.74 -2.27
CA GLY A 785 24.89 -31.50 -1.86
C GLY A 785 25.82 -30.29 -1.70
N ASN A 786 25.46 -29.36 -0.83
CA ASN A 786 26.14 -28.07 -0.68
C ASN A 786 26.97 -27.93 0.60
N ARG A 787 26.80 -28.85 1.56
CA ARG A 787 27.52 -28.84 2.83
C ARG A 787 28.66 -29.85 2.80
N PHE A 788 29.80 -29.46 3.37
CA PHE A 788 30.99 -30.28 3.39
C PHE A 788 31.12 -31.04 4.71
N ASP A 789 31.51 -32.32 4.61
CA ASP A 789 32.03 -33.10 5.72
C ASP A 789 33.12 -34.05 5.18
N ALA A 790 34.30 -34.05 5.82
CA ALA A 790 35.44 -34.86 5.37
C ALA A 790 35.18 -36.37 5.44
N THR A 791 34.17 -36.83 6.20
CA THR A 791 33.80 -38.25 6.29
C THR A 791 33.02 -38.76 5.08
N PHE A 792 32.52 -37.85 4.22
CA PHE A 792 31.67 -38.21 3.08
C PHE A 792 32.43 -38.65 1.84
N CYS A 793 33.69 -38.25 1.68
CA CYS A 793 34.55 -38.66 0.57
C CYS A 793 35.95 -39.07 1.04
N LYS A 794 36.70 -39.76 0.18
CA LYS A 794 38.08 -40.10 0.50
C LYS A 794 39.02 -38.90 0.30
N MET A 795 39.42 -38.26 1.40
CA MET A 795 40.39 -37.17 1.44
C MET A 795 41.38 -37.34 2.61
N ALA A 796 42.33 -36.43 2.80
CA ALA A 796 43.37 -36.56 3.82
C ALA A 796 42.78 -36.68 5.23
N ASP A 797 41.77 -35.86 5.54
CA ASP A 797 41.13 -35.79 6.86
C ASP A 797 39.97 -36.79 7.05
N SER A 798 39.69 -37.62 6.04
CA SER A 798 38.58 -38.60 6.09
C SER A 798 38.87 -39.81 7.00
N ARG A 799 40.14 -40.02 7.37
CA ARG A 799 40.63 -41.12 8.22
C ARG A 799 41.77 -40.61 9.11
N PRO A 800 41.96 -41.18 10.31
CA PRO A 800 43.16 -40.93 11.10
C PRO A 800 44.38 -41.61 10.45
N GLY A 801 45.54 -40.96 10.54
CA GLY A 801 46.83 -41.50 10.07
C GLY A 801 47.27 -40.97 8.71
N GLN A 802 48.15 -41.70 8.03
CA GLN A 802 48.70 -41.28 6.74
C GLN A 802 47.66 -41.48 5.62
N ALA A 803 47.46 -40.43 4.83
CA ALA A 803 46.60 -40.45 3.65
C ALA A 803 47.05 -41.55 2.67
N SER A 804 46.12 -42.43 2.31
CA SER A 804 46.33 -43.57 1.41
C SER A 804 45.06 -43.83 0.61
N PRO A 805 45.14 -44.40 -0.61
CA PRO A 805 43.97 -44.78 -1.37
C PRO A 805 43.15 -45.87 -0.66
N GLU A 806 41.85 -45.94 -0.99
CA GLU A 806 40.93 -46.99 -0.54
C GLU A 806 40.26 -47.65 -1.75
N ARG A 807 39.49 -48.72 -1.52
CA ARG A 807 38.70 -49.35 -2.59
C ARG A 807 37.70 -48.35 -3.15
N VAL A 808 37.49 -48.39 -4.47
CA VAL A 808 36.40 -47.63 -5.10
C VAL A 808 35.06 -47.95 -4.42
N GLY A 809 34.24 -46.94 -4.18
CA GLY A 809 32.95 -47.07 -3.50
C GLY A 809 33.00 -47.25 -1.98
N SER A 810 34.15 -47.06 -1.33
CA SER A 810 34.25 -47.15 0.15
C SER A 810 33.48 -46.03 0.88
N PHE A 811 33.12 -44.96 0.16
CA PHE A 811 32.43 -43.81 0.69
C PHE A 811 31.02 -43.72 0.06
N PRO A 812 29.99 -44.27 0.71
CA PRO A 812 28.64 -44.32 0.13
C PRO A 812 27.96 -42.95 0.00
N ALA A 813 28.49 -41.92 0.67
CA ALA A 813 28.02 -40.55 0.54
C ALA A 813 28.64 -39.82 -0.67
N ASP A 814 29.82 -40.21 -1.14
CA ASP A 814 30.43 -39.68 -2.37
C ASP A 814 29.81 -40.36 -3.59
N VAL A 815 28.52 -40.07 -3.78
CA VAL A 815 27.71 -40.58 -4.89
C VAL A 815 26.95 -39.43 -5.53
N SER A 816 27.02 -39.34 -6.85
CA SER A 816 26.29 -38.33 -7.62
C SER A 816 24.80 -38.64 -7.70
N PRO A 817 23.96 -37.68 -8.12
CA PRO A 817 22.53 -37.93 -8.40
C PRO A 817 22.27 -39.07 -9.39
N TYR A 818 23.21 -39.33 -10.29
CA TYR A 818 23.09 -40.41 -11.29
C TYR A 818 23.72 -41.73 -10.81
N GLY A 819 24.31 -41.76 -9.62
CA GLY A 819 24.92 -42.94 -9.01
C GLY A 819 26.44 -43.08 -9.22
N CYS A 820 27.13 -42.05 -9.74
CA CYS A 820 28.58 -42.09 -9.95
C CYS A 820 29.30 -41.98 -8.60
N PHE A 821 30.17 -42.93 -8.29
CA PHE A 821 30.91 -42.94 -7.04
C PHE A 821 32.25 -42.20 -7.17
N ASP A 822 32.74 -41.77 -6.01
CA ASP A 822 34.09 -41.24 -5.81
C ASP A 822 34.38 -40.02 -6.71
N MET A 823 33.40 -39.11 -6.84
CA MET A 823 33.53 -37.93 -7.70
C MET A 823 34.21 -36.76 -6.97
N ALA A 824 34.07 -36.69 -5.63
CA ALA A 824 34.66 -35.62 -4.82
C ALA A 824 36.07 -35.95 -4.32
N GLY A 825 36.36 -37.22 -4.04
CA GLY A 825 37.62 -37.65 -3.46
C GLY A 825 38.24 -38.85 -4.18
N LEU A 826 39.09 -39.57 -3.45
CA LEU A 826 39.82 -40.76 -3.87
C LEU A 826 40.92 -40.45 -4.89
N VAL A 827 40.59 -40.01 -6.10
CA VAL A 827 41.56 -39.56 -7.12
C VAL A 827 41.01 -38.39 -7.91
N ARG A 828 41.90 -37.48 -8.30
CA ARG A 828 41.56 -36.47 -9.31
C ARG A 828 41.48 -37.14 -10.66
N GLU A 829 40.56 -36.71 -11.50
CA GLU A 829 40.28 -37.42 -12.74
C GLU A 829 40.62 -36.59 -13.97
N TYR A 830 41.27 -37.26 -14.92
CA TYR A 830 41.58 -36.70 -16.23
C TYR A 830 40.31 -36.49 -17.07
N CYS A 831 40.13 -35.24 -17.53
CA CYS A 831 39.14 -34.90 -18.55
C CYS A 831 39.82 -34.61 -19.89
N ASP A 832 39.24 -35.04 -21.00
CA ASP A 832 39.69 -34.69 -22.34
C ASP A 832 39.19 -33.30 -22.75
N SER A 833 39.67 -32.31 -22.01
CA SER A 833 39.40 -30.90 -22.27
C SER A 833 40.68 -30.10 -22.05
N PRO A 834 41.05 -29.18 -22.96
CA PRO A 834 42.24 -28.36 -22.81
C PRO A 834 42.05 -27.37 -21.64
N TYR A 835 43.10 -27.18 -20.83
CA TYR A 835 43.05 -26.20 -19.75
C TYR A 835 43.44 -24.81 -20.29
N GLY A 836 42.54 -23.83 -20.17
CA GLY A 836 42.82 -22.45 -20.58
C GLY A 836 43.09 -22.25 -22.08
N GLY A 837 42.69 -23.21 -22.93
CA GLY A 837 42.96 -23.18 -24.37
C GLY A 837 44.32 -23.75 -24.79
N ASP A 838 45.14 -24.24 -23.85
CA ASP A 838 46.42 -24.87 -24.14
C ASP A 838 46.26 -26.40 -24.29
N ASP A 839 46.51 -26.91 -25.50
CA ASP A 839 46.43 -28.33 -25.83
C ASP A 839 47.53 -29.19 -25.15
N ALA A 840 48.58 -28.58 -24.61
CA ALA A 840 49.59 -29.30 -23.82
C ALA A 840 49.09 -29.63 -22.40
N LEU A 841 48.07 -28.91 -21.93
CA LEU A 841 47.49 -29.05 -20.60
C LEU A 841 46.10 -29.70 -20.68
N ARG A 842 45.79 -30.53 -19.70
CA ARG A 842 44.47 -31.15 -19.53
C ARG A 842 43.84 -30.73 -18.23
N VAL A 843 42.51 -30.74 -18.22
CA VAL A 843 41.72 -30.47 -17.04
C VAL A 843 41.73 -31.71 -16.13
N LEU A 844 42.01 -31.49 -14.85
CA LEU A 844 41.73 -32.44 -13.77
C LEU A 844 40.53 -31.94 -12.97
N LYS A 845 39.66 -32.87 -12.59
CA LYS A 845 38.47 -32.59 -11.76
C LYS A 845 38.46 -33.45 -10.48
N GLY A 846 37.75 -32.98 -9.47
CA GLY A 846 37.63 -33.65 -8.17
C GLY A 846 38.87 -33.53 -7.29
N GLY A 847 38.79 -34.16 -6.12
CA GLY A 847 39.86 -34.26 -5.13
C GLY A 847 40.54 -35.64 -5.12
N SER A 848 41.61 -35.77 -4.35
CA SER A 848 42.32 -37.04 -4.14
C SER A 848 42.28 -37.44 -2.66
N PHE A 849 42.69 -38.67 -2.36
CA PHE A 849 42.89 -39.13 -0.99
C PHE A 849 43.86 -38.25 -0.17
N SER A 850 44.68 -37.41 -0.82
CA SER A 850 45.63 -36.47 -0.22
C SER A 850 45.13 -35.02 -0.17
N THR A 851 43.94 -34.71 -0.72
CA THR A 851 43.36 -33.37 -0.65
C THR A 851 43.11 -32.98 0.81
N THR A 852 43.49 -31.75 1.19
CA THR A 852 43.39 -31.22 2.57
C THR A 852 42.40 -30.07 2.73
N SER A 853 41.74 -29.63 1.64
CA SER A 853 40.74 -28.56 1.67
C SER A 853 39.40 -29.03 1.13
N ASP A 854 38.32 -28.45 1.66
CA ASP A 854 36.95 -28.66 1.17
C ASP A 854 36.83 -28.21 -0.29
N ILE A 855 37.39 -27.04 -0.64
CA ILE A 855 37.40 -26.49 -1.99
C ILE A 855 38.01 -27.50 -2.98
N GLY A 856 39.07 -28.21 -2.59
CA GLY A 856 39.70 -29.21 -3.45
C GLY A 856 38.83 -30.43 -3.75
N CYS A 857 37.77 -30.65 -2.98
CA CYS A 857 36.80 -31.74 -3.15
C CYS A 857 35.51 -31.30 -3.88
N ARG A 858 35.37 -30.00 -4.20
CA ARG A 858 34.18 -29.49 -4.91
C ARG A 858 34.17 -29.94 -6.36
N VAL A 859 32.98 -30.16 -6.89
CA VAL A 859 32.77 -30.57 -8.28
C VAL A 859 33.27 -29.49 -9.26
N THR A 860 33.21 -28.21 -8.87
CA THR A 860 33.70 -27.06 -9.66
C THR A 860 35.21 -26.98 -9.72
N HIS A 861 35.92 -27.51 -8.73
CA HIS A 861 37.37 -27.43 -8.64
C HIS A 861 38.04 -28.06 -9.85
N ARG A 862 39.02 -27.33 -10.39
CA ARG A 862 39.79 -27.75 -11.57
C ARG A 862 41.25 -27.38 -11.45
N LEU A 863 42.10 -28.24 -11.99
CA LEU A 863 43.55 -28.03 -12.06
C LEU A 863 44.05 -28.28 -13.49
N ALA A 864 45.19 -27.67 -13.80
CA ALA A 864 45.91 -27.91 -15.04
C ALA A 864 46.98 -28.99 -14.82
N VAL A 865 47.06 -29.96 -15.73
CA VAL A 865 48.11 -30.99 -15.71
C VAL A 865 48.71 -31.21 -17.10
N PRO A 866 50.04 -31.36 -17.23
CA PRO A 866 50.64 -31.77 -18.50
C PRO A 866 50.25 -33.22 -18.85
N ARG A 867 50.03 -33.48 -20.15
CA ARG A 867 49.54 -34.77 -20.63
C ARG A 867 50.39 -36.00 -20.23
N HIS A 868 51.70 -35.84 -20.20
CA HIS A 868 52.67 -36.94 -20.04
C HIS A 868 53.17 -37.11 -18.60
N VAL A 869 52.63 -36.35 -17.64
CA VAL A 869 53.11 -36.37 -16.24
C VAL A 869 52.24 -37.32 -15.42
N PRO A 870 52.80 -38.46 -14.94
CA PRO A 870 52.10 -39.34 -14.02
C PRO A 870 52.07 -38.76 -12.61
N SER A 871 51.02 -39.09 -11.85
CA SER A 871 50.81 -38.63 -10.48
C SER A 871 50.14 -39.72 -9.64
N LEU A 872 50.56 -39.84 -8.37
CA LEU A 872 49.88 -40.71 -7.39
C LEU A 872 48.51 -40.20 -6.95
N GLU A 873 48.14 -38.97 -7.31
CA GLU A 873 46.87 -38.35 -6.91
C GLU A 873 45.84 -38.38 -8.03
N ASN A 874 46.26 -38.78 -9.24
CA ASN A 874 45.42 -38.71 -10.44
C ASN A 874 45.10 -40.12 -10.94
N GLY A 875 43.86 -40.31 -11.34
CA GLY A 875 43.34 -41.47 -12.05
C GLY A 875 42.40 -41.02 -13.15
N PHE A 876 41.53 -41.91 -13.59
CA PHE A 876 40.54 -41.56 -14.61
C PHE A 876 39.35 -42.50 -14.56
N ARG A 877 38.25 -42.03 -15.13
CA ARG A 877 37.08 -42.84 -15.45
C ARG A 877 36.82 -42.78 -16.94
N VAL A 878 35.98 -43.69 -17.42
CA VAL A 878 35.68 -43.80 -18.85
C VAL A 878 34.22 -43.53 -19.12
N VAL A 879 33.95 -42.97 -20.28
CA VAL A 879 32.61 -42.78 -20.82
C VAL A 879 32.48 -43.44 -22.18
N ARG A 880 31.26 -43.73 -22.57
CA ARG A 880 30.91 -44.10 -23.94
C ARG A 880 29.66 -43.39 -24.40
N GLU A 881 29.56 -43.27 -25.71
CA GLU A 881 28.38 -42.75 -26.35
C GLU A 881 27.30 -43.83 -26.47
N PRO A 882 26.04 -43.50 -26.18
CA PRO A 882 24.94 -44.42 -26.42
C PRO A 882 24.77 -44.74 -27.91
N PRO A 883 24.11 -45.85 -28.26
CA PRO A 883 23.77 -46.15 -29.64
C PRO A 883 23.04 -44.98 -30.31
N ALA A 884 23.37 -44.72 -31.58
CA ALA A 884 22.70 -43.69 -32.37
C ALA A 884 21.18 -43.92 -32.35
N ALA A 885 20.42 -42.83 -32.22
CA ALA A 885 18.97 -42.92 -32.20
C ALA A 885 18.45 -43.51 -33.53
N PRO A 886 17.39 -44.35 -33.52
CA PRO A 886 16.80 -44.89 -34.74
C PRO A 886 16.44 -43.78 -35.72
N LYS A 887 16.62 -43.96 -37.04
CA LYS A 887 16.38 -42.91 -38.04
C LYS A 887 14.96 -42.31 -38.04
N ASP A 888 13.98 -42.98 -37.42
CA ASP A 888 12.60 -42.51 -37.27
C ASP A 888 12.41 -41.55 -36.08
N THR A 889 13.43 -41.37 -35.23
CA THR A 889 13.47 -40.35 -34.18
C THR A 889 14.01 -39.02 -34.72
N THR A 890 13.74 -38.68 -35.99
CA THR A 890 14.06 -37.34 -36.52
C THR A 890 13.64 -36.33 -35.46
N GLN A 891 14.64 -35.69 -34.87
CA GLN A 891 14.52 -34.51 -34.05
C GLN A 891 13.55 -33.59 -34.81
N ARG A 892 12.27 -33.60 -34.45
CA ARG A 892 11.42 -32.45 -34.72
C ARG A 892 12.09 -31.39 -33.90
N ARG A 893 12.90 -30.58 -34.58
CA ARG A 893 13.64 -29.44 -34.06
C ARG A 893 12.83 -28.85 -32.92
N LEU A 894 13.49 -28.77 -31.77
CA LEU A 894 13.19 -27.92 -30.63
C LEU A 894 12.69 -26.56 -31.13
N VAL A 895 11.39 -26.43 -31.37
CA VAL A 895 10.74 -25.13 -31.47
C VAL A 895 10.31 -24.84 -30.05
N ARG A 896 11.10 -24.04 -29.34
CA ARG A 896 10.58 -23.33 -28.16
C ARG A 896 9.28 -22.67 -28.61
N PRO A 897 8.13 -22.95 -28.00
CA PRO A 897 6.99 -22.09 -28.20
C PRO A 897 7.42 -20.71 -27.72
N ARG A 898 7.50 -19.73 -28.64
CA ARG A 898 7.46 -18.33 -28.23
C ARG A 898 6.07 -18.12 -27.67
N PHE A 899 5.96 -18.06 -26.34
CA PHE A 899 4.81 -17.44 -25.72
C PHE A 899 5.15 -15.95 -25.60
N ASP A 900 4.38 -15.17 -26.35
CA ASP A 900 4.31 -13.71 -26.32
C ASP A 900 3.64 -13.26 -25.00
#